data_AF-F8L104-F1
#
_entry.id   AF-F8L104-F1
#
_cell.length_a   1.000
_cell.length_b   1.000
_cell.length_c   1.000
_cell.angle_alpha   90.00
_cell.angle_beta   90.00
_cell.angle_gamma   90.00
#
_symmetry.space_group_name_H-M   'P 1'
#
loop_
_entity.id
_entity.type
_entity.pdbx_description
1 polymer ?
#
loop_
_entity_poly.entity_id
_entity_poly.type
_entity_poly.pdbx_seq_one_letter_code
_entity_poly.pdbx_strand_id
1 'polypeptide(L)'
;MQLNTLISEGNHELQREHYQAAIAKYQSALEIDASSTEAWIRKGMAHKILKEYGKALIAFSKASLLDTQYRNLRIHHESLMIKALKTEEKFPQTLDQLLRPIVCTRSYQEELQSFETVNVRGLDFTLQIQRILDLIEFLQFYFVKNPLHYPFMRPELFAQLNQELRLCEIGIPFLKAYPDGLQKDDDWLEKFDIKLLQILEDVQCDIFFEDTKKILRMLFETMYHFPREKRGEFVKHLPWDKNSWYLFDFCGAIFCSDAAIENLAKLKGTRFIPFQFHDAEKNEQQAFFLRSVMDQNLIVKIACFDLLEDLKTIQIFFDALLQRLTTKHPLDDLKMGPIPHFEALLRYSKQLFNTQRLLCILPLATNNFPMRDPSFEAMGCSSSESPLLIIHEMIDKEANSNEEKKKIHGLINQIFATVANMQEDKMDREASSAERLLYHCSPAHFNPTTLKGRLAFLRKLQLVGETFSPLSWNSKDLRKVDYIDTENLYKIRTNLIHLELNPSNFQLIIELESDKERITKMFEDLQTLRENVSEATVKRQQGFPAWPAKSKEKQGFHAWGPFAREYWQVIKSTLSGPSSDFNFIPSQDLLSTQETNAFLDVIIDERQNKLSQVLRGEIAWIEVEITDLFKPDLDKASRRKANSLYEKAHKQYRQLKHAYIRNQRALRTQKKEQRKQQLNQIMLQTYPSLNAFIQTLFSNQNHDVSSQNLFAILKDRLYRFHTLLKEQGLESRDPQSLQDELHTFLTQDMNFLLSSSYLLGQILLLLNQGLIRAHLARPDMKLDLEERLPTYVTLRNHLEHTDPIFESIDLPYYEMMSDAPKLMAIVMTELVYKYGTAILNYRIEDLSSSELEMIENEVKEPVTQMEALNSNAF
;
A
#
# COMPACT_ATOMS: atom_id res chain seq x y z
N MET A 1 27.70 50.29 -37.01
CA MET A 1 29.05 49.91 -37.47
C MET A 1 29.57 48.67 -36.74
N GLN A 2 29.40 48.55 -35.41
CA GLN A 2 29.88 47.38 -34.63
C GLN A 2 29.19 46.04 -34.98
N LEU A 3 27.86 46.00 -35.19
CA LEU A 3 27.13 44.77 -35.54
C LEU A 3 27.68 44.09 -36.81
N ASN A 4 27.74 44.83 -37.92
CA ASN A 4 28.23 44.31 -39.20
C ASN A 4 29.71 43.92 -39.14
N THR A 5 30.50 44.60 -38.29
CA THR A 5 31.92 44.25 -38.07
C THR A 5 32.04 42.87 -37.40
N LEU A 6 31.24 42.60 -36.37
CA LEU A 6 31.23 41.29 -35.68
C LEU A 6 30.73 40.16 -36.58
N ILE A 7 29.72 40.42 -37.41
CA ILE A 7 29.25 39.44 -38.41
C ILE A 7 30.35 39.16 -39.44
N SER A 8 31.07 40.19 -39.91
CA SER A 8 32.19 40.02 -40.84
C SER A 8 33.37 39.30 -40.21
N GLU A 9 33.71 39.57 -38.95
CA GLU A 9 34.73 38.84 -38.19
C GLU A 9 34.33 37.37 -38.01
N GLY A 10 33.07 37.10 -37.64
CA GLY A 10 32.54 35.74 -37.56
C GLY A 10 32.63 35.00 -38.89
N ASN A 11 32.39 35.69 -40.01
CA ASN A 11 32.54 35.12 -41.35
C ASN A 11 33.99 34.78 -41.70
N HIS A 12 34.94 35.63 -41.31
CA HIS A 12 36.36 35.35 -41.48
C HIS A 12 36.81 34.14 -40.66
N GLU A 13 36.36 34.01 -39.41
CA GLU A 13 36.65 32.83 -38.59
C GLU A 13 35.98 31.56 -39.15
N LEU A 14 34.79 31.70 -39.74
CA LEU A 14 34.10 30.59 -40.40
C LEU A 14 34.84 30.12 -41.66
N GLN A 15 35.41 31.05 -42.44
CA GLN A 15 36.28 30.74 -43.59
C GLN A 15 37.61 30.10 -43.19
N ARG A 16 38.11 30.39 -41.98
CA ARG A 16 39.30 29.76 -41.39
C ARG A 16 39.01 28.44 -40.69
N GLU A 17 37.78 27.93 -40.80
CA GLU A 17 37.31 26.70 -40.16
C GLU A 17 37.33 26.74 -38.61
N HIS A 18 37.46 27.92 -38.00
CA HIS A 18 37.37 28.12 -36.55
C HIS A 18 35.92 28.28 -36.09
N TYR A 19 35.13 27.23 -36.25
CA TYR A 19 33.67 27.30 -36.12
C TYR A 19 33.17 27.76 -34.74
N GLN A 20 33.83 27.37 -33.65
CA GLN A 20 33.46 27.82 -32.29
C GLN A 20 33.74 29.32 -32.08
N ALA A 21 34.86 29.83 -32.60
CA ALA A 21 35.18 31.26 -32.55
C ALA A 21 34.19 32.07 -33.41
N ALA A 22 33.81 31.54 -34.58
CA ALA A 22 32.76 32.14 -35.41
C ALA A 22 31.41 32.21 -34.67
N ILE A 23 31.00 31.13 -33.99
CA ILE A 23 29.77 31.09 -33.17
C ILE A 23 29.81 32.15 -32.07
N ALA A 24 30.94 32.31 -31.38
CA ALA A 24 31.10 33.33 -30.34
C ALA A 24 30.94 34.74 -30.92
N LYS A 25 31.53 35.01 -32.09
CA LYS A 25 31.38 36.30 -32.79
C LYS A 25 29.95 36.58 -33.23
N TYR A 26 29.24 35.57 -33.75
CA TYR A 26 27.81 35.71 -34.07
C TYR A 26 26.95 35.88 -32.81
N GLN A 27 27.31 35.23 -31.70
CA GLN A 27 26.61 35.41 -30.43
C GLN A 27 26.77 36.85 -29.92
N SER A 28 27.98 37.42 -29.94
CA SER A 28 28.21 38.82 -29.58
C SER A 28 27.51 39.79 -30.54
N ALA A 29 27.36 39.44 -31.82
CA ALA A 29 26.54 40.21 -32.76
C ALA A 29 25.05 40.20 -32.35
N LEU A 30 24.54 39.04 -31.93
CA LEU A 30 23.16 38.87 -31.46
C LEU A 30 22.87 39.52 -30.11
N GLU A 31 23.89 39.76 -29.29
CA GLU A 31 23.77 40.55 -28.05
C GLU A 31 23.60 42.05 -28.33
N ILE A 32 24.12 42.53 -29.47
CA ILE A 32 23.94 43.92 -29.92
C ILE A 32 22.61 44.09 -30.64
N ASP A 33 22.23 43.11 -31.48
CA ASP A 33 20.94 43.08 -32.16
C ASP A 33 20.41 41.65 -32.25
N ALA A 34 19.49 41.32 -31.33
CA ALA A 34 18.85 40.02 -31.25
C ALA A 34 17.93 39.73 -32.46
N SER A 35 17.58 40.75 -33.25
CA SER A 35 16.74 40.66 -34.44
C SER A 35 17.54 40.53 -35.75
N SER A 36 18.86 40.41 -35.68
CA SER A 36 19.71 40.23 -36.86
C SER A 36 19.54 38.85 -37.50
N THR A 37 18.71 38.78 -38.54
CA THR A 37 18.46 37.55 -39.33
C THR A 37 19.77 36.95 -39.87
N GLU A 38 20.69 37.78 -40.36
CA GLU A 38 21.96 37.33 -40.93
C GLU A 38 22.89 36.68 -39.88
N ALA A 39 22.96 37.24 -38.67
CA ALA A 39 23.76 36.67 -37.58
C ALA A 39 23.20 35.30 -37.15
N TRP A 40 21.87 35.17 -37.06
CA TRP A 40 21.20 33.90 -36.77
C TRP A 40 21.46 32.83 -37.85
N ILE A 41 21.40 33.20 -39.15
CA ILE A 41 21.71 32.28 -40.25
C ILE A 41 23.15 31.80 -40.19
N ARG A 42 24.11 32.72 -40.04
CA ARG A 42 25.55 32.37 -40.05
C ARG A 42 25.95 31.54 -38.83
N LYS A 43 25.33 31.80 -37.68
CA LYS A 43 25.45 30.96 -36.49
C LYS A 43 24.89 29.54 -36.71
N GLY A 44 23.73 29.43 -37.36
CA GLY A 44 23.15 28.14 -37.73
C GLY A 44 24.04 27.34 -38.68
N MET A 45 24.66 28.00 -39.66
CA MET A 45 25.61 27.37 -40.58
C MET A 45 26.85 26.85 -39.87
N ALA A 46 27.41 27.63 -38.94
CA ALA A 46 28.57 27.21 -38.14
C ALA A 46 28.27 25.95 -37.31
N HIS A 47 27.13 25.92 -36.60
CA HIS A 47 26.69 24.74 -35.85
C HIS A 47 26.41 23.52 -36.75
N LYS A 48 25.86 23.75 -37.96
CA LYS A 48 25.63 22.69 -38.95
C LYS A 48 26.94 22.05 -39.40
N ILE A 49 27.98 22.84 -39.65
CA ILE A 49 29.30 22.33 -40.06
C ILE A 49 29.93 21.52 -38.92
N LEU A 50 29.74 21.94 -37.67
CA LEU A 50 30.12 21.19 -36.47
C LEU A 50 29.27 19.95 -36.19
N LYS A 51 28.29 19.62 -37.05
CA LYS A 51 27.30 18.54 -36.86
C LYS A 51 26.45 18.70 -35.59
N GLU A 52 26.39 19.90 -35.00
CA GLU A 52 25.51 20.25 -33.89
C GLU A 52 24.10 20.61 -34.41
N TYR A 53 23.44 19.64 -35.07
CA TYR A 53 22.25 19.90 -35.87
C TYR A 53 21.07 20.52 -35.10
N GLY A 54 20.94 20.25 -33.79
CA GLY A 54 19.90 20.87 -32.95
C GLY A 54 20.11 22.37 -32.75
N LYS A 55 21.35 22.80 -32.43
CA LYS A 55 21.70 24.22 -32.26
C LYS A 55 21.64 24.96 -33.59
N ALA A 56 22.02 24.30 -34.68
CA ALA A 56 21.90 24.83 -36.03
C ALA A 56 20.44 25.16 -36.37
N LEU A 57 19.52 24.25 -36.06
CA LEU A 57 18.10 24.42 -36.33
C LEU A 57 17.49 25.56 -35.50
N ILE A 58 17.80 25.66 -34.21
CA ILE A 58 17.34 26.78 -33.35
C ILE A 58 17.74 28.13 -33.98
N ALA A 59 19.00 28.25 -34.40
CA ALA A 59 19.50 29.49 -34.99
C ALA A 59 18.82 29.81 -36.33
N PHE A 60 18.59 28.81 -37.18
CA PHE A 60 17.88 29.04 -38.44
C PHE A 60 16.38 29.29 -38.27
N SER A 61 15.72 28.71 -37.25
CA SER A 61 14.30 28.97 -36.94
C SER A 61 14.11 30.39 -36.39
N LYS A 62 15.04 30.88 -35.58
CA LYS A 62 15.06 32.29 -35.16
C LYS A 62 15.20 33.23 -36.35
N ALA A 63 16.05 32.90 -37.32
CA ALA A 63 16.16 33.67 -38.56
C ALA A 63 14.86 33.67 -39.40
N SER A 64 14.17 32.53 -39.54
CA SER A 64 12.94 32.46 -40.33
C SER A 64 11.76 33.20 -39.70
N LEU A 65 11.74 33.33 -38.37
CA LEU A 65 10.75 34.14 -37.64
C LEU A 65 10.94 35.65 -37.86
N LEU A 66 12.17 36.08 -38.15
CA LEU A 66 12.54 37.49 -38.29
C LEU A 66 12.37 38.00 -39.73
N ASP A 67 12.49 37.14 -40.73
CA ASP A 67 12.26 37.50 -42.14
C ASP A 67 11.61 36.34 -42.94
N THR A 68 10.42 36.63 -43.47
CA THR A 68 9.57 35.67 -44.19
C THR A 68 10.11 35.28 -45.57
N GLN A 69 11.08 36.01 -46.15
CA GLN A 69 11.74 35.65 -47.40
C GLN A 69 12.64 34.42 -47.26
N TYR A 70 13.07 34.07 -46.04
CA TYR A 70 13.92 32.92 -45.77
C TYR A 70 13.13 31.63 -45.48
N ARG A 71 11.84 31.58 -45.82
CA ARG A 71 10.99 30.38 -45.70
C ARG A 71 11.56 29.14 -46.41
N ASN A 72 12.32 29.32 -47.49
CA ASN A 72 12.95 28.20 -48.23
C ASN A 72 14.06 27.49 -47.44
N LEU A 73 14.64 28.14 -46.41
CA LEU A 73 15.57 27.47 -45.50
C LEU A 73 14.87 26.34 -44.72
N ARG A 74 13.58 26.49 -44.36
CA ARG A 74 12.74 25.50 -43.66
C ARG A 74 12.71 24.13 -44.35
N ILE A 75 12.62 24.10 -45.69
CA ILE A 75 12.63 22.85 -46.49
C ILE A 75 14.02 22.18 -46.43
N HIS A 76 15.10 22.97 -46.36
CA HIS A 76 16.46 22.46 -46.19
C HIS A 76 16.71 21.96 -44.74
N HIS A 77 15.94 22.44 -43.74
CA HIS A 77 16.01 21.99 -42.35
C HIS A 77 15.37 20.62 -42.13
N GLU A 78 14.27 20.32 -42.84
CA GLU A 78 13.64 18.99 -42.83
C GLU A 78 14.61 17.89 -43.33
N SER A 79 15.46 18.22 -44.30
CA SER A 79 16.52 17.33 -44.80
C SER A 79 17.63 17.09 -43.77
N LEU A 80 18.00 18.11 -42.99
CA LEU A 80 19.01 18.01 -41.92
C LEU A 80 18.48 17.21 -40.72
N MET A 81 17.20 17.34 -40.40
CA MET A 81 16.48 16.54 -39.41
C MET A 81 16.56 15.04 -39.76
N ILE A 82 16.28 14.66 -41.01
CA ILE A 82 16.34 13.27 -41.50
C ILE A 82 17.77 12.67 -41.41
N LYS A 83 18.82 13.48 -41.58
CA LYS A 83 20.21 13.02 -41.42
C LYS A 83 20.59 12.79 -39.95
N ALA A 84 20.08 13.60 -39.03
CA ALA A 84 20.30 13.44 -37.59
C ALA A 84 19.56 12.23 -37.01
N LEU A 85 18.38 11.88 -37.55
CA LEU A 85 17.60 10.69 -37.17
C LEU A 85 18.24 9.35 -37.55
N LYS A 86 19.18 9.36 -38.50
CA LYS A 86 19.90 8.14 -38.96
C LYS A 86 21.17 7.83 -38.15
N THR A 87 21.62 8.73 -37.30
CA THR A 87 22.87 8.59 -36.54
C THR A 87 22.60 8.66 -35.03
N GLU A 88 22.50 7.47 -34.43
CA GLU A 88 22.74 7.12 -33.01
C GLU A 88 21.62 7.14 -31.94
N GLU A 89 21.67 6.03 -31.17
CA GLU A 89 21.15 5.62 -29.84
C GLU A 89 19.67 5.27 -29.58
N LYS A 90 19.48 4.10 -28.93
CA LYS A 90 18.24 3.66 -28.30
C LYS A 90 17.98 4.48 -27.03
N PHE A 91 16.89 5.22 -26.98
CA PHE A 91 16.47 6.00 -25.80
C PHE A 91 15.79 5.12 -24.74
N PRO A 92 16.26 5.12 -23.47
CA PRO A 92 15.60 4.41 -22.37
C PRO A 92 14.68 5.28 -21.49
N GLN A 93 14.41 6.55 -21.83
CA GLN A 93 13.63 7.49 -21.00
C GLN A 93 12.16 7.58 -21.43
N THR A 94 11.25 7.80 -20.48
CA THR A 94 9.83 8.05 -20.74
C THR A 94 9.61 9.43 -21.38
N LEU A 95 8.47 9.61 -22.05
CA LEU A 95 8.17 10.84 -22.81
C LEU A 95 8.10 12.09 -21.91
N ASP A 96 7.62 11.94 -20.68
CA ASP A 96 7.59 13.01 -19.67
C ASP A 96 9.02 13.40 -19.23
N GLN A 97 9.93 12.44 -19.01
CA GLN A 97 11.32 12.73 -18.63
C GLN A 97 12.07 13.47 -19.73
N LEU A 98 11.84 13.08 -20.99
CA LEU A 98 12.44 13.73 -22.16
C LEU A 98 11.97 15.18 -22.31
N LEU A 99 10.67 15.42 -22.11
CA LEU A 99 10.05 16.71 -22.41
C LEU A 99 9.98 17.66 -21.23
N ARG A 100 10.07 17.17 -19.98
CA ARG A 100 10.01 17.97 -18.74
C ARG A 100 10.92 19.21 -18.75
N PRO A 101 12.21 19.16 -19.14
CA PRO A 101 13.06 20.36 -19.17
C PRO A 101 12.61 21.42 -20.17
N ILE A 102 11.84 21.01 -21.20
CA ILE A 102 11.34 21.87 -22.27
C ILE A 102 9.99 22.46 -21.90
N VAL A 103 9.09 21.64 -21.33
CA VAL A 103 7.68 21.99 -21.15
C VAL A 103 7.38 22.63 -19.79
N CYS A 104 8.18 22.32 -18.76
CA CYS A 104 8.00 22.90 -17.42
C CYS A 104 8.68 24.27 -17.31
N THR A 105 8.11 25.15 -16.48
CA THR A 105 8.76 26.41 -16.11
C THR A 105 10.01 26.14 -15.26
N ARG A 106 10.96 27.07 -15.32
CA ARG A 106 12.21 26.95 -14.55
C ARG A 106 11.98 27.10 -13.04
N SER A 107 11.10 28.03 -12.64
CA SER A 107 10.75 28.25 -11.24
C SER A 107 10.19 27.00 -10.58
N TYR A 108 9.27 26.32 -11.27
CA TYR A 108 8.69 25.06 -10.81
C TYR A 108 9.75 23.99 -10.53
N GLN A 109 10.69 23.81 -11.46
CA GLN A 109 11.74 22.79 -11.35
C GLN A 109 12.71 23.09 -10.19
N GLU A 110 13.12 24.35 -10.03
CA GLU A 110 14.01 24.78 -8.94
C GLU A 110 13.32 24.62 -7.57
N GLU A 111 12.04 24.98 -7.47
CA GLU A 111 11.26 24.86 -6.24
C GLU A 111 11.00 23.39 -5.87
N LEU A 112 10.61 22.54 -6.83
CA LEU A 112 10.48 21.10 -6.62
C LEU A 112 11.79 20.47 -6.13
N GLN A 113 12.92 20.80 -6.77
CA GLN A 113 14.23 20.31 -6.39
C GLN A 113 14.63 20.74 -4.96
N SER A 114 14.23 21.94 -4.54
CA SER A 114 14.54 22.44 -3.20
C SER A 114 13.97 21.53 -2.10
N PHE A 115 12.77 21.00 -2.28
CA PHE A 115 12.15 20.11 -1.31
C PHE A 115 12.87 18.77 -1.18
N GLU A 116 13.44 18.25 -2.28
CA GLU A 116 14.09 16.93 -2.35
C GLU A 116 15.39 16.84 -1.56
N THR A 117 16.07 17.98 -1.35
CA THR A 117 17.38 18.03 -0.70
C THR A 117 17.32 18.12 0.82
N VAL A 118 16.11 18.23 1.40
CA VAL A 118 15.92 18.48 2.83
C VAL A 118 16.01 17.18 3.65
N ASN A 119 16.88 17.16 4.66
CA ASN A 119 16.94 16.08 5.63
C ASN A 119 15.86 16.25 6.72
N VAL A 120 14.71 15.60 6.52
CA VAL A 120 13.54 15.67 7.41
C VAL A 120 13.83 15.22 8.84
N ARG A 121 14.72 14.24 9.05
CA ARG A 121 15.05 13.72 10.39
C ARG A 121 15.79 14.74 11.26
N GLY A 122 16.46 15.70 10.64
CA GLY A 122 17.19 16.77 11.33
C GLY A 122 16.34 18.00 11.65
N LEU A 123 15.09 18.06 11.16
CA LEU A 123 14.20 19.19 11.41
C LEU A 123 13.57 19.10 12.81
N ASP A 124 13.41 20.25 13.46
CA ASP A 124 12.57 20.33 14.65
C ASP A 124 11.09 20.13 14.30
N PHE A 125 10.28 19.86 15.31
CA PHE A 125 8.86 19.52 15.12
C PHE A 125 8.04 20.65 14.48
N THR A 126 8.35 21.91 14.79
CA THR A 126 7.65 23.08 14.23
C THR A 126 8.00 23.26 12.75
N LEU A 127 9.27 23.07 12.38
CA LEU A 127 9.74 23.08 11.00
C LEU A 127 9.21 21.90 10.19
N GLN A 128 9.00 20.74 10.81
CA GLN A 128 8.32 19.62 10.15
C GLN A 128 6.87 19.97 9.81
N ILE A 129 6.15 20.69 10.69
CA ILE A 129 4.79 21.19 10.40
C ILE A 129 4.82 22.24 9.29
N GLN A 130 5.75 23.21 9.35
CA GLN A 130 5.88 24.23 8.31
C GLN A 130 6.14 23.58 6.94
N ARG A 131 7.03 22.59 6.88
CA ARG A 131 7.29 21.85 5.65
C ARG A 131 6.04 21.18 5.07
N ILE A 132 5.15 20.64 5.92
CA ILE A 132 3.88 20.08 5.44
C ILE A 132 3.02 21.16 4.77
N LEU A 133 2.94 22.35 5.37
CA LEU A 133 2.20 23.48 4.81
C LEU A 133 2.81 23.93 3.47
N ASP A 134 4.14 24.06 3.40
CA ASP A 134 4.85 24.45 2.18
C ASP A 134 4.60 23.45 1.03
N LEU A 135 4.60 22.14 1.33
CA LEU A 135 4.30 21.10 0.34
C LEU A 135 2.84 21.16 -0.15
N ILE A 136 1.88 21.49 0.74
CA ILE A 136 0.48 21.67 0.36
C ILE A 136 0.30 22.92 -0.51
N GLU A 137 0.94 24.02 -0.13
CA GLU A 137 0.90 25.28 -0.89
C GLU A 137 1.49 25.09 -2.29
N PHE A 138 2.60 24.35 -2.42
CA PHE A 138 3.18 23.98 -3.71
C PHE A 138 2.19 23.25 -4.61
N LEU A 139 1.49 22.23 -4.08
CA LEU A 139 0.48 21.47 -4.82
C LEU A 139 -0.68 22.38 -5.25
N GLN A 140 -1.19 23.22 -4.35
CA GLN A 140 -2.28 24.14 -4.63
C GLN A 140 -1.90 25.20 -5.67
N PHE A 141 -0.65 25.67 -5.68
CA PHE A 141 -0.19 26.67 -6.63
C PHE A 141 0.00 26.10 -8.03
N TYR A 142 0.73 25.00 -8.17
CA TYR A 142 1.12 24.50 -9.49
C TYR A 142 0.09 23.58 -10.15
N PHE A 143 -0.77 22.90 -9.37
CA PHE A 143 -1.65 21.85 -9.89
C PHE A 143 -3.12 22.25 -10.00
N VAL A 144 -3.45 23.52 -9.81
CA VAL A 144 -4.74 24.08 -10.21
C VAL A 144 -4.79 24.21 -11.73
N LYS A 145 -5.56 23.34 -12.39
CA LYS A 145 -5.68 23.31 -13.85
C LYS A 145 -6.42 24.55 -14.38
N ASN A 146 -5.80 25.32 -15.27
CA ASN A 146 -6.47 26.34 -16.08
C ASN A 146 -7.15 25.70 -17.30
N PRO A 147 -8.01 26.41 -18.06
CA PRO A 147 -8.78 25.82 -19.16
C PRO A 147 -7.96 25.06 -20.22
N LEU A 148 -6.65 25.34 -20.35
CA LEU A 148 -5.77 24.75 -21.35
C LEU A 148 -4.58 23.95 -20.77
N HIS A 149 -4.03 24.33 -19.62
CA HIS A 149 -2.81 23.74 -19.06
C HIS A 149 -2.65 24.02 -17.56
N TYR A 150 -1.67 23.40 -16.91
CA TYR A 150 -1.30 23.68 -15.52
C TYR A 150 -0.27 24.81 -15.39
N PRO A 151 -0.28 25.59 -14.29
CA PRO A 151 0.72 26.65 -14.01
C PRO A 151 2.19 26.22 -14.09
N PHE A 152 2.53 24.95 -13.84
CA PHE A 152 3.90 24.46 -14.02
C PHE A 152 4.35 24.36 -15.48
N MET A 153 3.41 24.44 -16.43
CA MET A 153 3.68 24.34 -17.86
C MET A 153 3.96 25.72 -18.48
N ARG A 154 4.80 25.74 -19.51
CA ARG A 154 5.02 26.92 -20.34
C ARG A 154 3.79 27.22 -21.20
N PRO A 155 3.08 28.34 -20.98
CA PRO A 155 1.82 28.66 -21.66
C PRO A 155 2.01 28.86 -23.17
N GLU A 156 3.20 29.28 -23.61
CA GLU A 156 3.48 29.60 -25.01
C GLU A 156 3.40 28.37 -25.91
N LEU A 157 3.60 27.16 -25.37
CA LEU A 157 3.53 25.90 -26.11
C LEU A 157 2.09 25.53 -26.48
N PHE A 158 1.09 25.98 -25.73
CA PHE A 158 -0.32 25.64 -25.94
C PHE A 158 -1.08 26.64 -26.83
N ALA A 159 -0.48 27.79 -27.16
CA ALA A 159 -1.12 28.80 -27.99
C ALA A 159 -1.26 28.32 -29.45
N GLN A 160 -2.45 28.46 -30.03
CA GLN A 160 -2.74 28.00 -31.41
C GLN A 160 -1.79 28.61 -32.46
N LEU A 161 -1.41 29.88 -32.31
CA LEU A 161 -0.53 30.61 -33.23
C LEU A 161 0.96 30.19 -33.14
N ASN A 162 1.33 29.33 -32.17
CA ASN A 162 2.72 28.96 -31.89
C ASN A 162 3.11 27.56 -32.40
N GLN A 163 2.53 27.12 -33.52
CA GLN A 163 2.89 25.87 -34.20
C GLN A 163 4.41 25.76 -34.46
N GLU A 164 5.05 26.84 -34.91
CA GLU A 164 6.48 26.83 -35.20
C GLU A 164 7.35 26.63 -33.95
N LEU A 165 6.92 27.19 -32.80
CA LEU A 165 7.60 27.00 -31.52
C LEU A 165 7.52 25.54 -31.05
N ARG A 166 6.32 24.94 -31.09
CA ARG A 166 6.10 23.53 -30.74
C ARG A 166 6.93 22.59 -31.61
N LEU A 167 6.91 22.81 -32.92
CA LEU A 167 7.68 22.00 -33.87
C LEU A 167 9.19 22.10 -33.59
N CYS A 168 9.70 23.28 -33.23
CA CYS A 168 11.11 23.50 -32.93
C CYS A 168 11.53 22.88 -31.58
N GLU A 169 10.76 23.11 -30.52
CA GLU A 169 11.17 22.74 -29.17
C GLU A 169 10.79 21.30 -28.81
N ILE A 170 9.68 20.77 -29.33
CA ILE A 170 9.15 19.44 -28.97
C ILE A 170 9.26 18.47 -30.15
N GLY A 171 8.97 18.94 -31.37
CA GLY A 171 8.96 18.10 -32.57
C GLY A 171 10.30 17.39 -32.81
N ILE A 172 11.42 18.08 -32.56
CA ILE A 172 12.77 17.50 -32.77
C ILE A 172 13.11 16.43 -31.72
N PRO A 173 12.97 16.69 -30.39
CA PRO A 173 13.09 15.63 -29.39
C PRO A 173 12.18 14.43 -29.67
N PHE A 174 10.93 14.68 -30.05
CA PHE A 174 9.95 13.63 -30.33
C PHE A 174 10.34 12.75 -31.52
N LEU A 175 10.70 13.36 -32.66
CA LEU A 175 11.11 12.62 -33.86
C LEU A 175 12.39 11.82 -33.63
N LYS A 176 13.31 12.33 -32.82
CA LYS A 176 14.53 11.59 -32.41
C LYS A 176 14.21 10.35 -31.60
N ALA A 177 13.24 10.43 -30.69
CA ALA A 177 12.82 9.31 -29.86
C ALA A 177 11.91 8.31 -30.60
N TYR A 178 11.13 8.77 -31.61
CA TYR A 178 10.12 7.98 -32.31
C TYR A 178 10.17 8.18 -33.85
N PRO A 179 11.19 7.62 -34.53
CA PRO A 179 11.46 7.92 -35.94
C PRO A 179 10.47 7.28 -36.95
N ASP A 180 9.73 6.24 -36.57
CA ASP A 180 8.93 5.41 -37.50
C ASP A 180 7.50 5.93 -37.77
N GLY A 181 7.12 7.09 -37.22
CA GLY A 181 5.71 7.44 -37.01
C GLY A 181 4.97 8.27 -38.06
N LEU A 182 5.59 8.71 -39.17
CA LEU A 182 4.95 9.70 -40.06
C LEU A 182 4.99 9.32 -41.55
N GLN A 183 3.80 9.14 -42.13
CA GLN A 183 3.59 9.11 -43.59
C GLN A 183 3.57 10.55 -44.12
N LYS A 184 4.28 10.78 -45.24
CA LYS A 184 4.44 12.11 -45.84
C LYS A 184 3.39 12.35 -46.91
N ASP A 185 2.37 13.13 -46.55
CA ASP A 185 1.37 13.71 -47.46
C ASP A 185 1.42 15.26 -47.34
N ASP A 186 0.74 15.99 -48.24
CA ASP A 186 0.83 17.46 -48.33
C ASP A 186 0.47 18.22 -47.03
N ASP A 187 -0.37 17.65 -46.15
CA ASP A 187 -0.82 18.26 -44.89
C ASP A 187 -0.11 17.71 -43.62
N TRP A 188 1.02 17.01 -43.77
CA TRP A 188 1.63 16.27 -42.64
C TRP A 188 2.04 17.15 -41.45
N LEU A 189 2.40 18.42 -41.67
CA LEU A 189 2.85 19.35 -40.61
C LEU A 189 1.71 19.80 -39.69
N GLU A 190 0.51 20.01 -40.24
CA GLU A 190 -0.67 20.37 -39.46
C GLU A 190 -1.14 19.16 -38.64
N LYS A 191 -1.18 17.97 -39.26
CA LYS A 191 -1.48 16.71 -38.57
C LYS A 191 -0.45 16.39 -37.47
N PHE A 192 0.83 16.68 -37.72
CA PHE A 192 1.90 16.48 -36.74
C PHE A 192 1.80 17.48 -35.58
N ASP A 193 1.47 18.75 -35.83
CA ASP A 193 1.24 19.73 -34.76
C ASP A 193 0.03 19.38 -33.88
N ILE A 194 -1.07 18.90 -34.48
CA ILE A 194 -2.21 18.34 -33.74
C ILE A 194 -1.75 17.17 -32.87
N LYS A 195 -0.88 16.30 -33.38
CA LYS A 195 -0.33 15.18 -32.61
C LYS A 195 0.58 15.65 -31.48
N LEU A 196 1.39 16.69 -31.67
CA LEU A 196 2.21 17.30 -30.63
C LEU A 196 1.37 17.94 -29.52
N LEU A 197 0.24 18.55 -29.86
CA LEU A 197 -0.71 19.06 -28.86
C LEU A 197 -1.32 17.94 -28.02
N GLN A 198 -1.68 16.80 -28.64
CA GLN A 198 -2.11 15.60 -27.90
C GLN A 198 -1.01 15.07 -26.98
N ILE A 199 0.24 15.01 -27.47
CA ILE A 199 1.40 14.61 -26.66
C ILE A 199 1.62 15.56 -25.49
N LEU A 200 1.51 16.87 -25.71
CA LEU A 200 1.61 17.86 -24.64
C LEU A 200 0.51 17.66 -23.59
N GLU A 201 -0.70 17.29 -24.02
CA GLU A 201 -1.79 16.97 -23.10
C GLU A 201 -1.54 15.71 -22.28
N ASP A 202 -0.98 14.67 -22.90
CA ASP A 202 -0.59 13.46 -22.20
C ASP A 202 0.56 13.73 -21.21
N VAL A 203 1.62 14.42 -21.65
CA VAL A 203 2.82 14.73 -20.86
C VAL A 203 2.50 15.61 -19.65
N GLN A 204 1.63 16.62 -19.79
CA GLN A 204 1.26 17.44 -18.63
C GLN A 204 0.52 16.61 -17.57
N CYS A 205 -0.28 15.60 -17.98
CA CYS A 205 -0.96 14.72 -17.05
C CYS A 205 0.03 13.77 -16.38
N ASP A 206 0.97 13.20 -17.14
CA ASP A 206 2.02 12.32 -16.60
C ASP A 206 2.89 13.07 -15.57
N ILE A 207 3.32 14.29 -15.88
CA ILE A 207 4.08 15.15 -14.94
C ILE A 207 3.24 15.47 -13.70
N PHE A 208 1.99 15.88 -13.88
CA PHE A 208 1.06 16.13 -12.77
C PHE A 208 0.98 14.91 -11.85
N PHE A 209 0.80 13.71 -12.40
CA PHE A 209 0.66 12.49 -11.61
C PHE A 209 1.94 12.13 -10.85
N GLU A 210 3.08 12.06 -11.54
CA GLU A 210 4.33 11.66 -10.91
C GLU A 210 4.76 12.65 -9.82
N ASP A 211 4.61 13.94 -10.08
CA ASP A 211 5.02 14.97 -9.12
C ASP A 211 4.03 15.09 -7.96
N THR A 212 2.72 14.95 -8.21
CA THR A 212 1.72 14.88 -7.12
C THR A 212 2.00 13.70 -6.20
N LYS A 213 2.22 12.50 -6.75
CA LYS A 213 2.61 11.34 -5.94
C LYS A 213 3.87 11.64 -5.13
N LYS A 214 4.92 12.17 -5.77
CA LYS A 214 6.19 12.48 -5.10
C LYS A 214 6.01 13.44 -3.93
N ILE A 215 5.30 14.54 -4.13
CA ILE A 215 5.06 15.54 -3.08
C ILE A 215 4.16 15.00 -1.97
N LEU A 216 3.08 14.27 -2.30
CA LEU A 216 2.23 13.61 -1.31
C LEU A 216 3.03 12.62 -0.46
N ARG A 217 3.90 11.82 -1.08
CA ARG A 217 4.84 10.94 -0.36
C ARG A 217 5.71 11.73 0.61
N MET A 218 6.32 12.83 0.17
CA MET A 218 7.17 13.67 1.03
C MET A 218 6.40 14.29 2.20
N LEU A 219 5.13 14.66 1.98
CA LEU A 219 4.22 15.15 3.01
C LEU A 219 3.99 14.08 4.07
N PHE A 220 3.64 12.84 3.67
CA PHE A 220 3.41 11.74 4.61
C PHE A 220 4.69 11.26 5.28
N GLU A 221 5.82 11.24 4.58
CA GLU A 221 7.14 10.94 5.16
C GLU A 221 7.53 11.97 6.23
N THR A 222 7.17 13.24 6.02
CA THR A 222 7.37 14.30 7.01
C THR A 222 6.56 14.03 8.27
N MET A 223 5.28 13.63 8.13
CA MET A 223 4.44 13.21 9.26
C MET A 223 5.01 11.97 9.96
N TYR A 224 5.47 10.98 9.20
CA TYR A 224 6.10 9.77 9.74
C TYR A 224 7.37 10.07 10.53
N HIS A 225 8.05 11.19 10.32
CA HIS A 225 9.26 11.55 11.07
C HIS A 225 9.01 12.41 12.30
N PHE A 226 7.75 12.61 12.70
CA PHE A 226 7.43 13.30 13.95
C PHE A 226 7.99 12.57 15.18
N PRO A 227 8.41 13.28 16.25
CA PRO A 227 8.83 12.66 17.50
C PRO A 227 7.74 11.76 18.10
N ARG A 228 8.12 10.59 18.65
CA ARG A 228 7.17 9.60 19.20
C ARG A 228 6.24 10.19 20.26
N GLU A 229 6.77 11.02 21.17
CA GLU A 229 5.98 11.70 22.21
C GLU A 229 4.89 12.58 21.61
N LYS A 230 5.22 13.32 20.54
CA LYS A 230 4.29 14.19 19.83
C LYS A 230 3.23 13.40 19.08
N ARG A 231 3.58 12.27 18.48
CA ARG A 231 2.60 11.38 17.83
C ARG A 231 1.48 10.97 18.78
N GLY A 232 1.82 10.54 20.00
CA GLY A 232 0.85 10.16 21.02
C GLY A 232 -0.08 11.31 21.43
N GLU A 233 0.44 12.54 21.52
CA GLU A 233 -0.34 13.75 21.80
C GLU A 233 -1.36 14.04 20.67
N PHE A 234 -0.95 13.87 19.41
CA PHE A 234 -1.76 14.22 18.24
C PHE A 234 -2.76 13.18 17.77
N VAL A 235 -2.54 11.89 18.10
CA VAL A 235 -3.41 10.77 17.72
C VAL A 235 -4.91 11.09 17.89
N LYS A 236 -5.28 11.68 19.03
CA LYS A 236 -6.68 11.97 19.40
C LYS A 236 -7.33 13.11 18.60
N HIS A 237 -6.54 13.85 17.83
CA HIS A 237 -6.96 14.99 17.02
C HIS A 237 -7.11 14.64 15.53
N LEU A 238 -6.69 13.43 15.14
CA LEU A 238 -6.72 12.91 13.78
C LEU A 238 -8.02 12.11 13.51
N PRO A 239 -8.45 11.98 12.25
CA PRO A 239 -9.79 11.46 11.93
C PRO A 239 -9.92 9.93 12.14
N TRP A 240 -8.82 9.22 12.42
CA TRP A 240 -8.80 7.76 12.58
C TRP A 240 -8.22 7.31 13.93
N ASP A 241 -8.19 8.20 14.91
CA ASP A 241 -7.67 7.94 16.26
C ASP A 241 -6.27 7.30 16.19
N LYS A 242 -6.06 6.24 16.96
CA LYS A 242 -4.75 5.62 17.17
C LYS A 242 -4.19 4.91 15.94
N ASN A 243 -5.05 4.55 15.01
CA ASN A 243 -4.66 3.97 13.72
C ASN A 243 -4.11 5.03 12.72
N SER A 244 -4.21 6.33 13.04
CA SER A 244 -3.87 7.40 12.10
C SER A 244 -2.40 7.37 11.65
N TRP A 245 -1.46 6.96 12.51
CA TRP A 245 -0.04 6.92 12.15
C TRP A 245 0.28 5.82 11.14
N TYR A 246 -0.20 4.61 11.39
CA TYR A 246 -0.11 3.52 10.40
C TYR A 246 -0.78 3.92 9.08
N LEU A 247 -1.87 4.68 9.13
CA LEU A 247 -2.52 5.17 7.93
C LEU A 247 -1.66 6.17 7.16
N PHE A 248 -0.96 7.09 7.82
CA PHE A 248 -0.04 8.01 7.15
C PHE A 248 1.15 7.28 6.54
N ASP A 249 1.66 6.26 7.21
CA ASP A 249 2.74 5.44 6.68
C ASP A 249 2.29 4.69 5.41
N PHE A 250 1.07 4.18 5.42
CA PHE A 250 0.45 3.57 4.25
C PHE A 250 0.26 4.57 3.11
N CYS A 251 -0.18 5.79 3.42
CA CYS A 251 -0.25 6.85 2.41
C CYS A 251 1.13 7.07 1.77
N GLY A 252 2.19 7.20 2.57
CA GLY A 252 3.56 7.34 2.07
C GLY A 252 3.97 6.19 1.13
N ALA A 253 3.63 4.95 1.48
CA ALA A 253 3.93 3.77 0.66
C ALA A 253 3.16 3.76 -0.68
N ILE A 254 1.86 4.10 -0.66
CA ILE A 254 1.01 4.14 -1.87
C ILE A 254 1.55 5.13 -2.92
N PHE A 255 2.18 6.23 -2.47
CA PHE A 255 2.69 7.27 -3.36
C PHE A 255 4.17 7.06 -3.78
N CYS A 256 4.73 5.86 -3.63
CA CYS A 256 6.08 5.56 -4.12
C CYS A 256 6.22 5.76 -5.64
N SER A 257 7.37 6.28 -6.06
CA SER A 257 7.68 6.55 -7.47
C SER A 257 7.89 5.26 -8.26
N ASP A 258 7.58 5.27 -9.56
CA ASP A 258 7.79 4.12 -10.45
C ASP A 258 9.26 3.67 -10.48
N ALA A 259 10.23 4.58 -10.34
CA ALA A 259 11.66 4.25 -10.23
C ALA A 259 12.07 3.57 -8.90
N ALA A 260 11.34 3.84 -7.81
CA ALA A 260 11.55 3.17 -6.52
C ALA A 260 10.93 1.77 -6.56
N ILE A 261 9.76 1.65 -7.20
CA ILE A 261 9.14 0.37 -7.57
C ILE A 261 10.02 -0.39 -8.56
N GLU A 262 10.73 0.27 -9.48
CA GLU A 262 11.67 -0.35 -10.42
C GLU A 262 13.01 -0.76 -9.78
N ASN A 263 13.46 -0.06 -8.74
CA ASN A 263 14.59 -0.52 -7.94
C ASN A 263 14.22 -1.70 -7.04
N LEU A 264 12.97 -1.74 -6.55
CA LEU A 264 12.34 -2.96 -6.02
C LEU A 264 12.16 -4.01 -7.15
N ALA A 265 11.86 -3.58 -8.37
CA ALA A 265 11.70 -4.40 -9.57
C ALA A 265 13.00 -4.60 -10.38
N LYS A 266 14.18 -4.49 -9.75
CA LYS A 266 15.28 -5.40 -10.12
C LYS A 266 14.87 -6.86 -9.90
N LEU A 267 13.76 -7.08 -9.19
CA LEU A 267 12.86 -8.25 -9.24
C LEU A 267 11.92 -8.24 -10.47
N LYS A 268 12.41 -7.87 -11.67
CA LYS A 268 11.67 -7.93 -12.95
C LYS A 268 11.45 -9.39 -13.34
N GLY A 269 10.49 -10.03 -12.69
CA GLY A 269 10.09 -11.40 -12.98
C GLY A 269 8.77 -11.83 -12.36
N THR A 270 8.14 -11.03 -11.48
CA THR A 270 6.89 -11.42 -10.82
C THR A 270 5.73 -11.41 -11.80
N ARG A 271 5.52 -12.55 -12.46
CA ARG A 271 4.28 -12.88 -13.16
C ARG A 271 3.42 -13.69 -12.23
N PHE A 272 2.30 -13.11 -11.81
CA PHE A 272 1.26 -13.88 -11.14
C PHE A 272 0.78 -14.99 -12.06
N ILE A 273 0.89 -16.21 -11.56
CA ILE A 273 0.33 -17.40 -12.19
C ILE A 273 -1.20 -17.24 -12.17
N PRO A 274 -1.90 -17.34 -13.31
CA PRO A 274 -3.35 -17.27 -13.34
C PRO A 274 -3.93 -18.31 -12.39
N PHE A 275 -4.86 -17.91 -11.53
CA PHE A 275 -5.62 -18.86 -10.74
C PHE A 275 -6.34 -19.85 -11.65
N GLN A 276 -6.43 -21.13 -11.26
CA GLN A 276 -7.21 -22.11 -11.99
C GLN A 276 -8.67 -22.07 -11.51
N PHE A 277 -9.53 -21.37 -12.25
CA PHE A 277 -10.97 -21.59 -12.20
C PHE A 277 -11.38 -22.55 -13.31
N HIS A 278 -12.44 -23.31 -13.04
CA HIS A 278 -13.06 -24.23 -14.00
C HIS A 278 -13.74 -23.53 -15.21
N ASP A 279 -13.41 -22.26 -15.46
CA ASP A 279 -14.07 -21.40 -16.44
C ASP A 279 -13.08 -20.41 -17.07
N ALA A 280 -12.83 -20.55 -18.37
CA ALA A 280 -11.80 -19.78 -19.09
C ALA A 280 -12.06 -18.27 -19.10
N GLU A 281 -13.34 -17.87 -19.10
CA GLU A 281 -13.76 -16.47 -19.11
C GLU A 281 -13.52 -15.79 -17.75
N LYS A 282 -13.68 -16.54 -16.64
CA LYS A 282 -13.36 -16.07 -15.28
C LYS A 282 -11.85 -15.92 -15.08
N ASN A 283 -11.05 -16.83 -15.62
CA ASN A 283 -9.59 -16.78 -15.55
C ASN A 283 -9.02 -15.52 -16.22
N GLU A 284 -9.58 -15.11 -17.36
CA GLU A 284 -9.16 -13.89 -18.07
C GLU A 284 -9.51 -12.62 -17.28
N GLN A 285 -10.74 -12.51 -16.77
CA GLN A 285 -11.19 -11.39 -15.93
C GLN A 285 -10.36 -11.25 -14.64
N GLN A 286 -9.88 -12.34 -14.06
CA GLN A 286 -9.08 -12.33 -12.83
C GLN A 286 -7.59 -12.08 -13.04
N ALA A 287 -6.98 -12.64 -14.09
CA ALA A 287 -5.61 -12.29 -14.49
C ALA A 287 -5.53 -10.79 -14.83
N PHE A 288 -6.61 -10.27 -15.40
CA PHE A 288 -6.81 -8.86 -15.63
C PHE A 288 -7.00 -8.06 -14.32
N PHE A 289 -7.81 -8.54 -13.37
CA PHE A 289 -7.92 -7.94 -12.02
C PHE A 289 -6.56 -7.87 -11.34
N LEU A 290 -5.82 -8.97 -11.22
CA LEU A 290 -4.49 -9.00 -10.60
C LEU A 290 -3.51 -8.02 -11.26
N ARG A 291 -3.51 -7.91 -12.59
CA ARG A 291 -2.69 -6.92 -13.32
C ARG A 291 -3.15 -5.48 -13.02
N SER A 292 -4.45 -5.19 -13.09
CA SER A 292 -5.02 -3.86 -12.81
C SER A 292 -4.81 -3.41 -11.36
N VAL A 293 -4.72 -4.38 -10.47
CA VAL A 293 -4.46 -4.23 -9.03
C VAL A 293 -2.98 -4.04 -8.73
N MET A 294 -2.11 -4.72 -9.47
CA MET A 294 -0.67 -4.46 -9.44
C MET A 294 -0.33 -3.09 -10.06
N ASP A 295 -1.16 -2.61 -10.98
CA ASP A 295 -1.19 -1.23 -11.44
C ASP A 295 -1.90 -0.29 -10.44
N GLN A 296 -1.83 -0.55 -9.12
CA GLN A 296 -2.27 0.36 -8.04
C GLN A 296 -1.90 1.82 -8.33
N ASN A 297 -0.73 2.01 -8.93
CA ASN A 297 -0.28 3.27 -9.51
C ASN A 297 -1.36 4.03 -10.27
N LEU A 298 -2.13 3.40 -11.14
CA LEU A 298 -3.06 4.10 -12.02
C LEU A 298 -4.30 4.62 -11.31
N ILE A 299 -4.86 3.86 -10.36
CA ILE A 299 -5.94 4.36 -9.51
C ILE A 299 -5.42 5.47 -8.60
N VAL A 300 -4.20 5.34 -8.10
CA VAL A 300 -3.54 6.42 -7.34
C VAL A 300 -3.34 7.65 -8.21
N LYS A 301 -2.91 7.50 -9.47
CA LYS A 301 -2.79 8.59 -10.45
C LYS A 301 -4.12 9.29 -10.65
N ILE A 302 -5.19 8.56 -10.95
CA ILE A 302 -6.52 9.17 -11.12
C ILE A 302 -7.04 9.81 -9.84
N ALA A 303 -6.83 9.17 -8.68
CA ALA A 303 -7.25 9.71 -7.40
C ALA A 303 -6.57 11.05 -7.11
N CYS A 304 -5.34 11.30 -7.59
CA CYS A 304 -4.62 12.56 -7.38
C CYS A 304 -5.45 13.80 -7.75
N PHE A 305 -6.33 13.72 -8.75
CA PHE A 305 -7.23 14.84 -9.08
C PHE A 305 -8.13 15.25 -7.91
N ASP A 306 -8.72 14.27 -7.24
CA ASP A 306 -9.67 14.50 -6.15
C ASP A 306 -8.98 14.71 -4.81
N LEU A 307 -7.81 14.10 -4.61
CA LEU A 307 -7.04 14.22 -3.36
C LEU A 307 -6.62 15.67 -3.06
N LEU A 308 -6.46 16.51 -4.10
CA LEU A 308 -6.17 17.93 -3.93
C LEU A 308 -7.30 18.67 -3.18
N GLU A 309 -8.55 18.21 -3.26
CA GLU A 309 -9.67 18.80 -2.52
C GLU A 309 -9.54 18.58 -1.01
N ASP A 310 -9.07 17.40 -0.61
CA ASP A 310 -8.88 17.03 0.79
C ASP A 310 -7.70 17.77 1.44
N LEU A 311 -6.72 18.22 0.66
CA LEU A 311 -5.54 18.94 1.17
C LEU A 311 -5.92 20.23 1.90
N LYS A 312 -7.03 20.88 1.52
CA LYS A 312 -7.52 22.07 2.23
C LYS A 312 -7.87 21.77 3.68
N THR A 313 -8.47 20.62 3.94
CA THR A 313 -8.80 20.16 5.30
C THR A 313 -7.52 19.90 6.11
N ILE A 314 -6.52 19.28 5.48
CA ILE A 314 -5.22 19.00 6.09
C ILE A 314 -4.50 20.32 6.42
N GLN A 315 -4.48 21.28 5.49
CA GLN A 315 -3.89 22.60 5.67
C GLN A 315 -4.50 23.35 6.86
N ILE A 316 -5.83 23.48 6.90
CA ILE A 316 -6.55 24.16 7.99
C ILE A 316 -6.16 23.57 9.36
N PHE A 317 -6.03 22.24 9.43
CA PHE A 317 -5.62 21.57 10.66
C PHE A 317 -4.18 21.91 11.05
N PHE A 318 -3.23 21.82 10.11
CA PHE A 318 -1.81 22.07 10.41
C PHE A 318 -1.50 23.56 10.64
N ASP A 319 -2.23 24.47 10.01
CA ASP A 319 -2.16 25.91 10.31
C ASP A 319 -2.60 26.20 11.75
N ALA A 320 -3.76 25.67 12.14
CA ALA A 320 -4.28 25.81 13.50
C ALA A 320 -3.34 25.15 14.53
N LEU A 321 -2.75 24.00 14.18
CA LEU A 321 -1.77 23.33 15.01
C LEU A 321 -0.52 24.19 15.21
N LEU A 322 0.06 24.69 14.12
CA LEU A 322 1.26 25.53 14.15
C LEU A 322 1.03 26.80 14.98
N GLN A 323 -0.13 27.44 14.80
CA GLN A 323 -0.51 28.62 15.58
C GLN A 323 -0.61 28.31 17.07
N ARG A 324 -1.25 27.20 17.47
CA ARG A 324 -1.38 26.81 18.88
C ARG A 324 -0.05 26.43 19.53
N LEU A 325 0.82 25.73 18.81
CA LEU A 325 2.16 25.40 19.29
C LEU A 325 3.01 26.66 19.51
N THR A 326 2.91 27.63 18.60
CA THR A 326 3.64 28.90 18.70
C THR A 326 3.12 29.78 19.84
N THR A 327 1.80 29.79 20.06
CA THR A 327 1.12 30.58 21.09
C THR A 327 1.02 29.89 22.46
N LYS A 328 1.43 28.62 22.56
CA LYS A 328 1.30 27.75 23.77
C LYS A 328 -0.15 27.56 24.24
N HIS A 329 -1.12 27.61 23.34
CA HIS A 329 -2.52 27.31 23.65
C HIS A 329 -2.80 25.80 23.68
N PRO A 330 -3.76 25.32 24.50
CA PRO A 330 -4.12 23.91 24.59
C PRO A 330 -4.75 23.38 23.30
N LEU A 331 -4.61 22.07 23.07
CA LEU A 331 -5.06 21.39 21.85
C LEU A 331 -6.46 20.80 21.95
N ASP A 332 -7.14 20.89 23.10
CA ASP A 332 -8.30 20.04 23.44
C ASP A 332 -9.48 20.09 22.43
N ASP A 333 -9.69 21.22 21.75
CA ASP A 333 -10.75 21.37 20.72
C ASP A 333 -10.27 21.21 19.27
N LEU A 334 -8.99 20.92 19.03
CA LEU A 334 -8.46 20.77 17.67
C LEU A 334 -8.87 19.40 17.12
N LYS A 335 -9.58 19.36 15.99
CA LYS A 335 -9.85 18.11 15.27
C LYS A 335 -9.74 18.32 13.78
N MET A 336 -9.10 17.37 13.10
CA MET A 336 -9.09 17.36 11.64
C MET A 336 -10.49 17.05 11.11
N GLY A 337 -10.92 17.79 10.09
CA GLY A 337 -12.17 17.50 9.37
C GLY A 337 -12.08 16.21 8.55
N PRO A 338 -13.18 15.78 7.92
CA PRO A 338 -13.19 14.61 7.06
C PRO A 338 -12.34 14.81 5.79
N ILE A 339 -11.63 13.76 5.39
CA ILE A 339 -10.84 13.67 4.15
C ILE A 339 -11.33 12.46 3.33
N PRO A 340 -12.52 12.59 2.69
CA PRO A 340 -13.25 11.48 2.10
C PRO A 340 -12.55 10.83 0.90
N HIS A 341 -11.78 11.58 0.12
CA HIS A 341 -11.06 11.06 -1.05
C HIS A 341 -9.86 10.22 -0.62
N PHE A 342 -9.08 10.69 0.37
CA PHE A 342 -8.05 9.88 1.00
C PHE A 342 -8.66 8.64 1.66
N GLU A 343 -9.77 8.78 2.41
CA GLU A 343 -10.41 7.62 3.06
C GLU A 343 -10.85 6.56 2.03
N ALA A 344 -11.45 6.97 0.90
CA ALA A 344 -11.87 6.06 -0.16
C ALA A 344 -10.68 5.33 -0.80
N LEU A 345 -9.60 6.06 -1.13
CA LEU A 345 -8.40 5.47 -1.71
C LEU A 345 -7.74 4.49 -0.72
N LEU A 346 -7.62 4.89 0.55
CA LEU A 346 -7.05 4.05 1.60
C LEU A 346 -7.84 2.77 1.80
N ARG A 347 -9.16 2.85 1.84
CA ARG A 347 -10.03 1.67 2.00
C ARG A 347 -9.96 0.75 0.80
N TYR A 348 -9.91 1.31 -0.42
CA TYR A 348 -9.72 0.53 -1.63
C TYR A 348 -8.38 -0.22 -1.60
N SER A 349 -7.28 0.50 -1.35
CA SER A 349 -5.94 -0.07 -1.33
C SER A 349 -5.77 -1.10 -0.22
N LYS A 350 -6.30 -0.86 1.00
CA LYS A 350 -6.26 -1.84 2.11
C LYS A 350 -7.03 -3.11 1.79
N GLN A 351 -8.28 -3.00 1.29
CA GLN A 351 -9.06 -4.17 0.92
C GLN A 351 -8.33 -5.00 -0.12
N LEU A 352 -7.77 -4.31 -1.12
CA LEU A 352 -7.08 -4.94 -2.21
C LEU A 352 -5.82 -5.67 -1.76
N PHE A 353 -5.00 -4.96 -1.01
CA PHE A 353 -3.76 -5.46 -0.45
C PHE A 353 -4.01 -6.66 0.48
N ASN A 354 -4.99 -6.58 1.38
CA ASN A 354 -5.33 -7.70 2.27
C ASN A 354 -5.93 -8.89 1.52
N THR A 355 -6.73 -8.67 0.47
CA THR A 355 -7.21 -9.76 -0.39
C THR A 355 -6.04 -10.47 -1.07
N GLN A 356 -5.06 -9.72 -1.61
CA GLN A 356 -3.85 -10.31 -2.17
C GLN A 356 -3.08 -11.11 -1.11
N ARG A 357 -2.86 -10.52 0.06
CA ARG A 357 -2.18 -11.17 1.19
C ARG A 357 -2.86 -12.48 1.60
N LEU A 358 -4.19 -12.49 1.72
CA LEU A 358 -4.95 -13.72 2.01
C LEU A 358 -4.72 -14.76 0.92
N LEU A 359 -4.82 -14.39 -0.35
CA LEU A 359 -4.60 -15.30 -1.47
C LEU A 359 -3.14 -15.80 -1.52
N CYS A 360 -2.16 -15.04 -1.04
CA CYS A 360 -0.77 -15.50 -0.94
C CYS A 360 -0.59 -16.54 0.18
N ILE A 361 -1.22 -16.33 1.34
CA ILE A 361 -1.06 -17.18 2.54
C ILE A 361 -1.88 -18.48 2.45
N LEU A 362 -3.08 -18.42 1.87
CA LEU A 362 -4.01 -19.55 1.83
C LEU A 362 -3.51 -20.65 0.88
N PRO A 363 -3.71 -21.93 1.20
CA PRO A 363 -3.21 -23.04 0.39
C PRO A 363 -3.95 -23.19 -0.94
N LEU A 364 -3.24 -23.69 -1.97
CA LEU A 364 -3.81 -24.01 -3.29
C LEU A 364 -4.53 -25.36 -3.28
N ALA A 365 -5.62 -25.53 -4.03
CA ALA A 365 -6.41 -26.77 -4.07
C ALA A 365 -5.76 -27.93 -4.87
N THR A 366 -4.84 -27.67 -5.82
CA THR A 366 -4.17 -28.71 -6.63
C THR A 366 -2.72 -28.38 -7.04
N ASN A 367 -1.95 -29.40 -7.43
CA ASN A 367 -0.57 -29.31 -7.94
C ASN A 367 -0.45 -28.78 -9.38
N ASN A 368 -1.54 -28.41 -10.05
CA ASN A 368 -1.47 -27.90 -11.42
C ASN A 368 -1.09 -26.42 -11.41
N PHE A 369 0.21 -26.15 -11.52
CA PHE A 369 0.74 -24.85 -11.92
C PHE A 369 0.34 -24.56 -13.38
N PRO A 370 -0.45 -23.52 -13.69
CA PRO A 370 -0.51 -23.00 -15.05
C PRO A 370 0.70 -22.10 -15.30
N MET A 371 1.90 -22.67 -15.30
CA MET A 371 3.02 -22.10 -16.06
C MET A 371 2.74 -22.30 -17.54
N ARG A 372 1.77 -21.56 -18.07
CA ARG A 372 1.56 -21.35 -19.51
C ARG A 372 1.33 -19.86 -19.70
N ASP A 373 2.38 -19.08 -19.48
CA ASP A 373 2.45 -17.74 -20.07
C ASP A 373 2.93 -17.91 -21.53
N PRO A 374 2.11 -17.62 -22.55
CA PRO A 374 2.49 -17.74 -23.96
C PRO A 374 3.69 -16.84 -24.34
N SER A 375 4.11 -15.91 -23.48
CA SER A 375 5.33 -15.14 -23.72
C SER A 375 6.65 -15.87 -23.41
N PHE A 376 6.61 -17.08 -22.85
CA PHE A 376 7.76 -18.00 -22.82
C PHE A 376 7.97 -18.73 -24.16
N GLU A 377 6.93 -18.86 -25.00
CA GLU A 377 7.06 -19.45 -26.35
C GLU A 377 7.95 -18.59 -27.27
N ALA A 378 8.09 -17.29 -26.97
CA ALA A 378 8.97 -16.38 -27.71
C ALA A 378 10.47 -16.63 -27.46
N MET A 379 10.85 -17.45 -26.47
CA MET A 379 12.24 -17.86 -26.20
C MET A 379 12.60 -19.24 -26.76
N GLY A 380 11.75 -19.84 -27.60
CA GLY A 380 12.16 -20.96 -28.46
C GLY A 380 12.24 -22.34 -27.80
N CYS A 381 11.64 -22.56 -26.62
CA CYS A 381 11.45 -23.90 -26.08
C CYS A 381 10.05 -24.42 -26.42
N SER A 382 9.93 -25.14 -27.54
CA SER A 382 8.76 -25.97 -27.82
C SER A 382 8.80 -27.21 -26.93
N SER A 383 7.77 -27.44 -26.11
CA SER A 383 7.47 -28.80 -25.65
C SER A 383 5.97 -28.99 -25.55
N SER A 384 5.37 -29.35 -26.68
CA SER A 384 4.24 -30.26 -26.69
C SER A 384 4.73 -31.60 -26.11
N GLU A 385 4.09 -32.02 -25.02
CA GLU A 385 4.31 -33.29 -24.30
C GLU A 385 5.66 -33.40 -23.58
N SER A 386 5.59 -33.70 -22.27
CA SER A 386 6.76 -33.91 -21.44
C SER A 386 7.60 -35.05 -22.02
N PRO A 387 8.90 -34.85 -22.31
CA PRO A 387 9.81 -35.92 -22.74
C PRO A 387 9.78 -37.13 -21.78
N LEU A 388 9.44 -36.90 -20.52
CA LEU A 388 9.34 -37.91 -19.47
C LEU A 388 8.13 -38.84 -19.62
N LEU A 389 7.02 -38.36 -20.19
CA LEU A 389 5.83 -39.19 -20.45
C LEU A 389 6.08 -40.14 -21.62
N ILE A 390 6.76 -39.64 -22.66
CA ILE A 390 7.22 -40.42 -23.81
C ILE A 390 8.22 -41.49 -23.37
N ILE A 391 9.16 -41.14 -22.47
CA ILE A 391 10.13 -42.10 -21.92
C ILE A 391 9.45 -43.18 -21.07
N HIS A 392 8.46 -42.82 -20.24
CA HIS A 392 7.66 -43.79 -19.49
C HIS A 392 6.90 -44.74 -20.41
N GLU A 393 6.23 -44.22 -21.45
CA GLU A 393 5.49 -45.04 -22.42
C GLU A 393 6.40 -45.90 -23.31
N MET A 394 7.60 -45.42 -23.66
CA MET A 394 8.58 -46.19 -24.42
C MET A 394 9.18 -47.32 -23.59
N ILE A 395 9.52 -47.07 -22.31
CA ILE A 395 10.06 -48.10 -21.41
C ILE A 395 9.01 -49.15 -21.08
N ASP A 396 7.75 -48.76 -20.91
CA ASP A 396 6.67 -49.73 -20.68
C ASP A 396 6.40 -50.63 -21.90
N LYS A 397 6.73 -50.14 -23.10
CA LYS A 397 6.65 -50.90 -24.36
C LYS A 397 7.89 -51.74 -24.67
N GLU A 398 9.08 -51.35 -24.23
CA GLU A 398 10.35 -52.03 -24.59
C GLU A 398 10.95 -52.93 -23.49
N ALA A 399 10.57 -52.76 -22.21
CA ALA A 399 11.12 -53.57 -21.12
C ALA A 399 10.42 -54.94 -20.99
N ASN A 400 11.18 -56.01 -21.21
CA ASN A 400 10.67 -57.39 -21.29
C ASN A 400 10.48 -58.09 -19.92
N SER A 401 10.89 -57.48 -18.80
CA SER A 401 10.75 -58.07 -17.47
C SER A 401 10.36 -57.06 -16.37
N ASN A 402 9.59 -57.51 -15.37
CA ASN A 402 9.18 -56.68 -14.23
C ASN A 402 10.35 -56.20 -13.36
N GLU A 403 11.48 -56.91 -13.36
CA GLU A 403 12.69 -56.50 -12.62
C GLU A 403 13.46 -55.38 -13.32
N GLU A 404 13.55 -55.40 -14.66
CA GLU A 404 14.11 -54.28 -15.43
C GLU A 404 13.23 -53.04 -15.33
N LYS A 405 11.90 -53.19 -15.41
CA LYS A 405 10.96 -52.09 -15.17
C LYS A 405 11.14 -51.46 -13.79
N LYS A 406 11.35 -52.27 -12.74
CA LYS A 406 11.63 -51.79 -11.37
C LYS A 406 12.99 -51.09 -11.24
N LYS A 407 14.05 -51.63 -11.85
CA LYS A 407 15.38 -51.01 -11.84
C LYS A 407 15.39 -49.67 -12.59
N ILE A 408 14.74 -49.61 -13.74
CA ILE A 408 14.64 -48.41 -14.57
C ILE A 408 13.73 -47.37 -13.88
N HIS A 409 12.61 -47.77 -13.28
CA HIS A 409 11.81 -46.88 -12.42
C HIS A 409 12.60 -46.36 -11.21
N GLY A 410 13.42 -47.20 -10.57
CA GLY A 410 14.28 -46.79 -9.46
C GLY A 410 15.32 -45.76 -9.87
N LEU A 411 15.96 -45.95 -11.04
CA LEU A 411 16.90 -44.98 -11.62
C LEU A 411 16.21 -43.69 -12.05
N ILE A 412 15.02 -43.78 -12.65
CA ILE A 412 14.21 -42.63 -13.04
C ILE A 412 13.77 -41.85 -11.80
N ASN A 413 13.37 -42.51 -10.71
CA ASN A 413 13.03 -41.84 -9.44
C ASN A 413 14.25 -41.19 -8.78
N GLN A 414 15.44 -41.79 -8.87
CA GLN A 414 16.68 -41.15 -8.44
C GLN A 414 17.05 -39.96 -9.33
N ILE A 415 16.86 -40.06 -10.64
CA ILE A 415 17.03 -38.93 -11.57
C ILE A 415 15.98 -37.86 -11.30
N PHE A 416 14.73 -38.20 -10.95
CA PHE A 416 13.70 -37.25 -10.54
C PHE A 416 14.07 -36.55 -9.23
N ALA A 417 14.60 -37.26 -8.23
CA ALA A 417 15.10 -36.63 -7.01
C ALA A 417 16.29 -35.71 -7.31
N THR A 418 17.16 -36.10 -8.25
CA THR A 418 18.33 -35.31 -8.64
C THR A 418 17.96 -34.11 -9.52
N VAL A 419 16.96 -34.25 -10.40
CA VAL A 419 16.44 -33.20 -11.29
C VAL A 419 15.50 -32.26 -10.55
N ALA A 420 14.74 -32.72 -9.55
CA ALA A 420 14.01 -31.86 -8.62
C ALA A 420 14.99 -30.98 -7.84
N ASN A 421 16.07 -31.57 -7.30
CA ASN A 421 17.14 -30.82 -6.63
C ASN A 421 17.91 -29.90 -7.61
N MET A 422 18.11 -30.29 -8.88
CA MET A 422 18.76 -29.44 -9.90
C MET A 422 17.83 -28.36 -10.49
N GLN A 423 16.51 -28.56 -10.49
CA GLN A 423 15.53 -27.55 -10.88
C GLN A 423 15.31 -26.53 -9.77
N GLU A 424 15.38 -26.92 -8.49
CA GLU A 424 15.51 -26.00 -7.35
C GLU A 424 16.73 -25.08 -7.55
N ASP A 425 17.92 -25.64 -7.80
CA ASP A 425 19.17 -24.88 -7.94
C ASP A 425 19.22 -23.93 -9.16
N LYS A 426 18.50 -24.26 -10.25
CA LYS A 426 18.41 -23.42 -11.45
C LYS A 426 17.27 -22.40 -11.41
N MET A 427 16.10 -22.75 -10.83
CA MET A 427 15.03 -21.78 -10.62
C MET A 427 15.36 -20.78 -9.51
N ASP A 428 16.17 -21.14 -8.51
CA ASP A 428 16.51 -20.21 -7.41
C ASP A 428 17.29 -18.97 -7.87
N ARG A 429 18.01 -19.08 -8.99
CA ARG A 429 18.78 -17.97 -9.56
C ARG A 429 17.99 -17.10 -10.54
N GLU A 430 16.90 -17.61 -11.12
CA GLU A 430 16.18 -16.94 -12.22
C GLU A 430 14.69 -16.68 -11.94
N ALA A 431 14.08 -17.35 -10.96
CA ALA A 431 12.67 -17.19 -10.61
C ALA A 431 12.44 -15.96 -9.75
N SER A 432 11.32 -15.27 -10.02
CA SER A 432 10.90 -14.14 -9.22
C SER A 432 10.45 -14.54 -7.82
N SER A 433 10.47 -13.59 -6.90
CA SER A 433 10.01 -13.76 -5.51
C SER A 433 8.61 -14.36 -5.39
N ALA A 434 7.68 -13.97 -6.28
CA ALA A 434 6.30 -14.46 -6.27
C ALA A 434 6.16 -15.90 -6.81
N GLU A 435 6.96 -16.30 -7.80
CA GLU A 435 6.95 -17.69 -8.31
C GLU A 435 7.46 -18.67 -7.25
N ARG A 436 8.45 -18.26 -6.45
CA ARG A 436 8.92 -19.01 -5.27
C ARG A 436 7.87 -19.11 -4.18
N LEU A 437 7.14 -18.03 -3.90
CA LEU A 437 6.07 -18.04 -2.89
C LEU A 437 4.92 -18.98 -3.28
N LEU A 438 4.53 -18.99 -4.56
CA LEU A 438 3.51 -19.90 -5.08
C LEU A 438 3.96 -21.37 -5.01
N TYR A 439 5.25 -21.65 -5.22
CA TYR A 439 5.86 -22.97 -5.08
C TYR A 439 5.69 -23.53 -3.65
N HIS A 440 6.01 -22.74 -2.63
CA HIS A 440 5.90 -23.16 -1.23
C HIS A 440 4.46 -23.15 -0.66
N CYS A 441 3.50 -22.56 -1.39
CA CYS A 441 2.06 -22.65 -1.09
C CYS A 441 1.35 -23.81 -1.81
N SER A 442 2.09 -24.60 -2.60
CA SER A 442 1.58 -25.80 -3.27
C SER A 442 1.25 -26.93 -2.28
N PRO A 443 0.22 -27.76 -2.55
CA PRO A 443 -0.04 -28.98 -1.80
C PRO A 443 1.18 -29.90 -1.68
N ALA A 444 2.06 -29.90 -2.70
CA ALA A 444 3.28 -30.71 -2.70
C ALA A 444 4.26 -30.40 -1.55
N HIS A 445 4.20 -29.20 -0.97
CA HIS A 445 5.11 -28.76 0.11
C HIS A 445 4.47 -28.77 1.50
N PHE A 446 3.17 -29.03 1.59
CA PHE A 446 2.52 -29.26 2.87
C PHE A 446 2.77 -30.69 3.32
N ASN A 447 3.58 -30.85 4.39
CA ASN A 447 3.86 -32.16 4.97
C ASN A 447 3.43 -32.22 6.45
N PRO A 448 2.17 -32.61 6.75
CA PRO A 448 1.65 -32.68 8.11
C PRO A 448 2.28 -33.83 8.93
N THR A 449 3.10 -34.69 8.33
CA THR A 449 3.78 -35.77 9.06
C THR A 449 4.98 -35.27 9.87
N THR A 450 5.60 -34.16 9.45
CA THR A 450 6.74 -33.53 10.14
C THR A 450 6.28 -32.48 11.15
N LEU A 451 7.05 -32.25 12.23
CA LEU A 451 6.77 -31.16 13.15
C LEU A 451 6.87 -29.81 12.42
N LYS A 452 7.92 -29.65 11.59
CA LYS A 452 8.12 -28.46 10.74
C LYS A 452 6.85 -28.09 9.94
N GLY A 453 6.27 -29.05 9.22
CA GLY A 453 5.10 -28.79 8.38
C GLY A 453 3.84 -28.43 9.19
N ARG A 454 3.63 -29.07 10.35
CA ARG A 454 2.50 -28.76 11.24
C ARG A 454 2.63 -27.36 11.85
N LEU A 455 3.80 -27.00 12.35
CA LEU A 455 4.05 -25.68 12.94
C LEU A 455 4.01 -24.56 11.89
N ALA A 456 4.56 -24.80 10.69
CA ALA A 456 4.46 -23.87 9.58
C ALA A 456 3.00 -23.61 9.17
N PHE A 457 2.15 -24.65 9.19
CA PHE A 457 0.71 -24.50 8.96
C PHE A 457 0.04 -23.63 10.03
N LEU A 458 0.32 -23.88 11.32
CA LEU A 458 -0.24 -23.07 12.41
C LEU A 458 0.22 -21.61 12.33
N ARG A 459 1.45 -21.37 11.91
CA ARG A 459 1.93 -20.02 11.59
C ARG A 459 1.11 -19.38 10.46
N LYS A 460 0.86 -20.09 9.36
CA LYS A 460 -0.01 -19.59 8.27
C LYS A 460 -1.40 -19.28 8.79
N LEU A 461 -1.96 -20.10 9.68
CA LEU A 461 -3.25 -19.84 10.31
C LEU A 461 -3.25 -18.57 11.19
N GLN A 462 -2.16 -18.31 11.95
CA GLN A 462 -1.97 -17.03 12.65
C GLN A 462 -1.97 -15.86 11.66
N LEU A 463 -1.24 -15.97 10.55
CA LEU A 463 -1.18 -14.92 9.52
C LEU A 463 -2.53 -14.67 8.83
N VAL A 464 -3.33 -15.72 8.59
CA VAL A 464 -4.70 -15.58 8.08
C VAL A 464 -5.56 -14.80 9.07
N GLY A 465 -5.52 -15.17 10.37
CA GLY A 465 -6.27 -14.47 11.40
C GLY A 465 -5.82 -13.02 11.62
N GLU A 466 -4.51 -12.74 11.50
CA GLU A 466 -3.95 -11.38 11.52
C GLU A 466 -4.43 -10.56 10.33
N THR A 467 -4.53 -11.17 9.15
CA THR A 467 -5.02 -10.45 7.98
C THR A 467 -6.47 -9.99 8.17
N PHE A 468 -7.27 -10.66 9.00
CA PHE A 468 -8.63 -10.22 9.37
C PHE A 468 -8.69 -9.35 10.65
N SER A 469 -7.57 -8.83 11.12
CA SER A 469 -7.55 -7.93 12.28
C SER A 469 -8.15 -6.56 11.97
N PRO A 470 -8.70 -5.84 12.97
CA PRO A 470 -9.16 -4.46 12.80
C PRO A 470 -8.06 -3.45 12.42
N LEU A 471 -6.79 -3.82 12.55
CA LEU A 471 -5.64 -3.02 12.11
C LEU A 471 -5.46 -3.17 10.59
N SER A 472 -5.52 -4.41 10.11
CA SER A 472 -5.47 -4.77 8.69
C SER A 472 -6.68 -4.20 7.93
N TRP A 473 -7.88 -4.30 8.49
CA TRP A 473 -9.13 -3.84 7.87
C TRP A 473 -9.85 -2.82 8.76
N ASN A 474 -10.50 -1.81 8.17
CA ASN A 474 -11.46 -1.01 8.92
C ASN A 474 -12.57 -1.93 9.49
N SER A 475 -12.96 -1.75 10.76
CA SER A 475 -13.99 -2.57 11.40
C SER A 475 -15.33 -2.55 10.66
N LYS A 476 -15.63 -1.47 9.92
CA LYS A 476 -16.80 -1.38 9.04
C LYS A 476 -16.69 -2.31 7.81
N ASP A 477 -15.48 -2.54 7.31
CA ASP A 477 -15.22 -3.37 6.13
C ASP A 477 -15.15 -4.86 6.50
N LEU A 478 -14.58 -5.24 7.65
CA LEU A 478 -14.73 -6.61 8.19
C LEU A 478 -16.20 -6.99 8.36
N ARG A 479 -17.05 -6.01 8.70
CA ARG A 479 -18.49 -6.23 8.78
C ARG A 479 -19.17 -6.49 7.42
N LYS A 480 -18.47 -6.37 6.30
CA LYS A 480 -19.00 -6.72 4.98
C LYS A 480 -18.57 -8.11 4.52
N VAL A 481 -17.57 -8.71 5.17
CA VAL A 481 -17.14 -10.10 4.90
C VAL A 481 -18.24 -11.06 5.37
N ASP A 482 -18.81 -11.80 4.44
CA ASP A 482 -19.94 -12.71 4.65
C ASP A 482 -19.62 -14.17 4.33
N TYR A 483 -18.46 -14.45 3.73
CA TYR A 483 -18.01 -15.80 3.40
C TYR A 483 -17.22 -16.49 4.52
N ILE A 484 -16.79 -15.79 5.58
CA ILE A 484 -16.14 -16.40 6.74
C ILE A 484 -16.33 -15.58 8.02
N ASP A 485 -16.33 -16.23 9.18
CA ASP A 485 -16.33 -15.57 10.48
C ASP A 485 -14.94 -15.02 10.85
N THR A 486 -14.72 -13.76 10.47
CA THR A 486 -13.48 -13.01 10.77
C THR A 486 -13.20 -12.87 12.27
N GLU A 487 -14.22 -12.82 13.13
CA GLU A 487 -14.03 -12.62 14.58
C GLU A 487 -13.44 -13.89 15.21
N ASN A 488 -13.95 -15.05 14.82
CA ASN A 488 -13.44 -16.32 15.31
C ASN A 488 -12.02 -16.61 14.79
N LEU A 489 -11.70 -16.28 13.53
CA LEU A 489 -10.33 -16.38 13.02
C LEU A 489 -9.34 -15.50 13.81
N TYR A 490 -9.72 -14.26 14.10
CA TYR A 490 -8.89 -13.37 14.91
C TYR A 490 -8.66 -13.93 16.33
N LYS A 491 -9.69 -14.55 16.93
CA LYS A 491 -9.55 -15.22 18.23
C LYS A 491 -8.68 -16.47 18.18
N ILE A 492 -8.73 -17.27 17.10
CA ILE A 492 -7.79 -18.38 16.88
C ILE A 492 -6.36 -17.84 16.88
N ARG A 493 -6.08 -16.81 16.06
CA ARG A 493 -4.77 -16.14 16.01
C ARG A 493 -4.32 -15.69 17.40
N THR A 494 -5.21 -15.04 18.15
CA THR A 494 -4.91 -14.55 19.50
C THR A 494 -4.54 -15.70 20.45
N ASN A 495 -5.27 -16.82 20.42
CA ASN A 495 -4.97 -17.98 21.29
C ASN A 495 -3.70 -18.72 20.86
N LEU A 496 -3.35 -18.72 19.57
CA LEU A 496 -2.11 -19.31 19.08
C LEU A 496 -0.88 -18.44 19.39
N ILE A 497 -1.04 -17.14 19.62
CA ILE A 497 0.07 -16.22 19.94
C ILE A 497 0.20 -16.08 21.47
N HIS A 498 -0.89 -15.65 22.12
CA HIS A 498 -0.91 -15.28 23.53
C HIS A 498 -1.28 -16.47 24.43
N LEU A 499 -0.36 -17.43 24.55
CA LEU A 499 -0.52 -18.61 25.40
C LEU A 499 -0.66 -18.26 26.89
N GLU A 500 -0.11 -17.12 27.31
CA GLU A 500 -0.16 -16.58 28.67
C GLU A 500 -1.56 -16.13 29.09
N LEU A 501 -2.38 -15.68 28.12
CA LEU A 501 -3.70 -15.12 28.43
C LEU A 501 -4.73 -16.19 28.72
N ASN A 502 -4.57 -17.40 28.14
CA ASN A 502 -5.47 -18.52 28.36
C ASN A 502 -4.70 -19.85 28.49
N PRO A 503 -3.96 -20.07 29.59
CA PRO A 503 -3.15 -21.28 29.75
C PRO A 503 -3.97 -22.58 29.74
N SER A 504 -5.28 -22.51 30.07
CA SER A 504 -6.21 -23.64 29.96
C SER A 504 -6.32 -24.21 28.54
N ASN A 505 -6.11 -23.37 27.52
CA ASN A 505 -6.12 -23.78 26.11
C ASN A 505 -4.78 -24.39 25.65
N PHE A 506 -3.73 -24.33 26.47
CA PHE A 506 -2.40 -24.79 26.06
C PHE A 506 -2.36 -26.28 25.71
N GLN A 507 -3.03 -27.12 26.51
CA GLN A 507 -3.10 -28.56 26.27
C GLN A 507 -3.78 -28.86 24.92
N LEU A 508 -4.85 -28.12 24.60
CA LEU A 508 -5.53 -28.22 23.30
C LEU A 508 -4.59 -27.86 22.13
N ILE A 509 -3.72 -26.85 22.31
CA ILE A 509 -2.75 -26.45 21.30
C ILE A 509 -1.66 -27.53 21.12
N ILE A 510 -1.17 -28.13 22.20
CA ILE A 510 -0.24 -29.28 22.14
C ILE A 510 -0.85 -30.45 21.35
N GLU A 511 -2.12 -30.76 21.63
CA GLU A 511 -2.87 -31.80 20.92
C GLU A 511 -3.00 -31.46 19.44
N LEU A 512 -3.37 -30.23 19.11
CA LEU A 512 -3.46 -29.76 17.73
C LEU A 512 -2.12 -29.87 16.99
N GLU A 513 -1.02 -29.43 17.61
CA GLU A 513 0.34 -29.50 17.04
C GLU A 513 0.81 -30.94 16.77
N SER A 514 0.17 -31.91 17.42
CA SER A 514 0.49 -33.34 17.31
C SER A 514 -0.49 -34.09 16.40
N ASP A 515 -1.66 -33.51 16.11
CA ASP A 515 -2.74 -34.13 15.33
C ASP A 515 -2.63 -33.80 13.83
N LYS A 516 -1.95 -34.70 13.11
CA LYS A 516 -1.77 -34.60 11.66
C LYS A 516 -3.09 -34.63 10.88
N GLU A 517 -4.11 -35.38 11.35
CA GLU A 517 -5.37 -35.54 10.63
C GLU A 517 -6.20 -34.28 10.73
N ARG A 518 -6.31 -33.70 11.94
CA ARG A 518 -7.00 -32.44 12.16
C ARG A 518 -6.33 -31.29 11.41
N ILE A 519 -4.99 -31.21 11.40
CA ILE A 519 -4.25 -30.21 10.63
C ILE A 519 -4.50 -30.39 9.12
N THR A 520 -4.54 -31.62 8.62
CA THR A 520 -4.84 -31.88 7.19
C THR A 520 -6.24 -31.39 6.82
N LYS A 521 -7.26 -31.69 7.65
CA LYS A 521 -8.62 -31.23 7.38
C LYS A 521 -8.79 -29.72 7.53
N MET A 522 -8.07 -29.08 8.46
CA MET A 522 -8.05 -27.61 8.55
C MET A 522 -7.33 -26.98 7.35
N PHE A 523 -6.33 -27.65 6.77
CA PHE A 523 -5.70 -27.23 5.53
C PHE A 523 -6.68 -27.24 4.36
N GLU A 524 -7.49 -28.30 4.23
CA GLU A 524 -8.59 -28.38 3.25
C GLU A 524 -9.61 -27.24 3.45
N ASP A 525 -10.04 -26.95 4.68
CA ASP A 525 -10.92 -25.81 4.97
C ASP A 525 -10.32 -24.48 4.48
N LEU A 526 -9.00 -24.28 4.63
CA LEU A 526 -8.31 -23.08 4.13
C LEU A 526 -8.17 -23.05 2.60
N GLN A 527 -8.11 -24.20 1.92
CA GLN A 527 -8.18 -24.26 0.45
C GLN A 527 -9.56 -23.79 -0.02
N THR A 528 -10.63 -24.27 0.62
CA THR A 528 -11.99 -23.82 0.36
C THR A 528 -12.16 -22.33 0.67
N LEU A 529 -11.52 -21.82 1.73
CA LEU A 529 -11.53 -20.38 2.02
C LEU A 529 -10.89 -19.57 0.89
N ARG A 530 -9.78 -20.05 0.31
CA ARG A 530 -9.13 -19.39 -0.84
C ARG A 530 -10.07 -19.23 -2.03
N GLU A 531 -10.82 -20.29 -2.34
CA GLU A 531 -11.81 -20.28 -3.42
C GLU A 531 -12.91 -19.23 -3.16
N ASN A 532 -13.46 -19.22 -1.94
CA ASN A 532 -14.51 -18.27 -1.54
C ASN A 532 -14.02 -16.81 -1.55
N VAL A 533 -12.81 -16.54 -1.06
CA VAL A 533 -12.18 -15.21 -1.13
C VAL A 533 -12.06 -14.77 -2.59
N SER A 534 -11.68 -15.70 -3.47
CA SER A 534 -11.54 -15.40 -4.89
C SER A 534 -12.87 -15.15 -5.58
N GLU A 535 -13.90 -15.95 -5.30
CA GLU A 535 -15.24 -15.75 -5.85
C GLU A 535 -15.84 -14.41 -5.39
N ALA A 536 -15.72 -14.08 -4.10
CA ALA A 536 -16.14 -12.79 -3.56
C ALA A 536 -15.42 -11.63 -4.27
N THR A 537 -14.14 -11.82 -4.59
CA THR A 537 -13.34 -10.84 -5.33
C THR A 537 -13.86 -10.65 -6.75
N VAL A 538 -14.16 -11.72 -7.48
CA VAL A 538 -14.76 -11.66 -8.84
C VAL A 538 -16.10 -10.98 -8.82
N LYS A 539 -17.00 -11.39 -7.91
CA LYS A 539 -18.34 -10.83 -7.80
C LYS A 539 -18.31 -9.32 -7.55
N ARG A 540 -17.38 -8.86 -6.71
CA ARG A 540 -17.12 -7.43 -6.52
C ARG A 540 -16.68 -6.76 -7.83
N GLN A 541 -15.83 -7.41 -8.60
CA GLN A 541 -15.31 -6.85 -9.85
C GLN A 541 -16.34 -6.75 -10.97
N GLN A 542 -17.26 -7.71 -11.07
CA GLN A 542 -18.37 -7.65 -12.03
C GLN A 542 -19.28 -6.42 -11.83
N GLY A 543 -19.23 -5.78 -10.65
CA GLY A 543 -19.92 -4.53 -10.38
C GLY A 543 -19.22 -3.27 -10.92
N PHE A 544 -17.98 -3.38 -11.43
CA PHE A 544 -17.23 -2.26 -12.00
C PHE A 544 -17.23 -2.29 -13.54
N PRO A 545 -17.10 -1.13 -14.21
CA PRO A 545 -17.00 -1.08 -15.67
C PRO A 545 -15.75 -1.82 -16.18
N ALA A 546 -15.88 -2.44 -17.36
CA ALA A 546 -14.79 -3.15 -18.01
C ALA A 546 -13.64 -2.18 -18.35
N TRP A 547 -12.45 -2.51 -17.86
CA TRP A 547 -11.25 -1.70 -18.05
C TRP A 547 -10.61 -1.97 -19.43
N PRO A 548 -9.98 -0.98 -20.06
CA PRO A 548 -9.35 -1.16 -21.37
C PRO A 548 -8.18 -2.16 -21.32
N ALA A 549 -8.09 -3.05 -22.31
CA ALA A 549 -6.96 -3.98 -22.44
C ALA A 549 -5.60 -3.26 -22.55
N LYS A 550 -4.54 -3.93 -22.07
CA LYS A 550 -3.10 -3.54 -22.04
C LYS A 550 -2.55 -2.75 -23.25
N SER A 551 -3.18 -2.84 -24.41
CA SER A 551 -2.74 -2.12 -25.61
C SER A 551 -3.02 -0.61 -25.56
N LYS A 552 -3.87 -0.13 -24.64
CA LYS A 552 -4.21 1.30 -24.52
C LYS A 552 -3.45 2.07 -23.44
N GLU A 553 -2.79 1.44 -22.47
CA GLU A 553 -1.99 2.17 -21.44
C GLU A 553 -0.70 2.76 -22.00
N LYS A 554 -0.18 2.18 -23.09
CA LYS A 554 0.93 2.75 -23.86
C LYS A 554 0.51 3.89 -24.79
N GLN A 555 -0.80 4.13 -24.91
CA GLN A 555 -1.38 5.28 -25.60
C GLN A 555 -1.67 6.28 -24.46
N GLY A 556 -1.14 7.50 -24.51
CA GLY A 556 -1.09 8.41 -23.34
C GLY A 556 -2.46 8.70 -22.67
N PHE A 557 -2.45 9.52 -21.61
CA PHE A 557 -3.60 9.79 -20.75
C PHE A 557 -4.97 9.93 -21.44
N HIS A 558 -5.05 10.58 -22.61
CA HIS A 558 -6.29 10.71 -23.38
C HIS A 558 -6.98 9.37 -23.70
N ALA A 559 -6.22 8.28 -23.87
CA ALA A 559 -6.73 6.98 -24.28
C ALA A 559 -7.32 6.16 -23.12
N TRP A 560 -6.68 6.18 -21.94
CA TRP A 560 -7.09 5.39 -20.78
C TRP A 560 -7.79 6.20 -19.67
N GLY A 561 -7.51 7.50 -19.58
CA GLY A 561 -7.98 8.39 -18.51
C GLY A 561 -9.51 8.45 -18.31
N PRO A 562 -10.34 8.50 -19.36
CA PRO A 562 -11.81 8.48 -19.21
C PRO A 562 -12.34 7.23 -18.50
N PHE A 563 -11.87 6.04 -18.89
CA PHE A 563 -12.29 4.77 -18.29
C PHE A 563 -11.84 4.66 -16.83
N ALA A 564 -10.61 5.11 -16.56
CA ALA A 564 -10.04 5.11 -15.23
C ALA A 564 -10.79 6.02 -14.25
N ARG A 565 -11.25 7.19 -14.74
CA ARG A 565 -12.12 8.09 -13.98
C ARG A 565 -13.47 7.46 -13.67
N GLU A 566 -14.11 6.82 -14.65
CA GLU A 566 -15.39 6.14 -14.42
C GLU A 566 -15.26 5.06 -13.34
N TYR A 567 -14.23 4.23 -13.43
CA TYR A 567 -13.91 3.21 -12.43
C TYR A 567 -13.68 3.83 -11.04
N TRP A 568 -12.90 4.90 -10.95
CA TRP A 568 -12.67 5.63 -9.69
C TRP A 568 -13.96 6.20 -9.08
N GLN A 569 -14.88 6.74 -9.90
CA GLN A 569 -16.18 7.22 -9.39
C GLN A 569 -17.02 6.08 -8.79
N VAL A 570 -16.99 4.88 -9.38
CA VAL A 570 -17.67 3.70 -8.83
C VAL A 570 -17.02 3.26 -7.51
N ILE A 571 -15.68 3.31 -7.40
CA ILE A 571 -14.99 3.06 -6.12
C ILE A 571 -15.46 4.05 -5.06
N LYS A 572 -15.42 5.35 -5.37
CA LYS A 572 -15.85 6.40 -4.44
C LYS A 572 -17.29 6.18 -3.99
N SER A 573 -18.22 5.93 -4.91
CA SER A 573 -19.63 5.72 -4.54
C SER A 573 -19.87 4.45 -3.71
N THR A 574 -19.11 3.39 -3.97
CA THR A 574 -19.23 2.11 -3.25
C THR A 574 -18.61 2.15 -1.85
N LEU A 575 -17.49 2.86 -1.72
CA LEU A 575 -16.72 2.91 -0.47
C LEU A 575 -17.08 4.11 0.41
N SER A 576 -17.60 5.20 -0.15
CA SER A 576 -18.17 6.30 0.64
C SER A 576 -19.37 5.77 1.42
N GLY A 577 -19.16 5.43 2.69
CA GLY A 577 -20.24 5.01 3.56
C GLY A 577 -21.16 6.20 3.83
N PRO A 578 -22.47 5.99 4.04
CA PRO A 578 -23.32 7.06 4.54
C PRO A 578 -22.69 7.60 5.83
N SER A 579 -22.49 8.92 5.88
CA SER A 579 -22.03 9.62 7.07
C SER A 579 -22.85 9.15 8.26
N SER A 580 -22.18 8.69 9.31
CA SER A 580 -22.81 8.17 10.53
C SER A 580 -23.49 9.24 11.38
N ASP A 581 -23.80 10.40 10.80
CA ASP A 581 -24.64 11.39 11.42
C ASP A 581 -26.07 10.97 11.20
N PHE A 582 -26.67 10.43 12.26
CA PHE A 582 -28.12 10.31 12.35
C PHE A 582 -28.72 11.72 12.34
N ASN A 583 -28.88 12.29 11.15
CA ASN A 583 -29.70 13.48 10.94
C ASN A 583 -31.15 13.06 11.17
N PHE A 584 -31.53 13.02 12.44
CA PHE A 584 -32.89 12.71 12.86
C PHE A 584 -33.79 13.88 12.49
N ILE A 585 -34.65 13.63 11.50
CA ILE A 585 -35.74 14.50 11.08
C ILE A 585 -37.01 13.98 11.75
N PRO A 586 -37.72 14.79 12.56
CA PRO A 586 -38.97 14.39 13.20
C PRO A 586 -40.02 14.02 12.15
N SER A 587 -40.70 12.89 12.31
CA SER A 587 -41.78 12.47 11.39
C SER A 587 -43.11 13.20 11.64
N GLN A 588 -43.13 14.19 12.52
CA GLN A 588 -44.32 14.93 12.95
C GLN A 588 -43.94 16.31 13.46
N ASP A 589 -44.91 17.23 13.43
CA ASP A 589 -44.77 18.58 13.97
C ASP A 589 -44.40 18.56 15.47
N LEU A 590 -43.46 19.42 15.86
CA LEU A 590 -42.98 19.61 17.24
C LEU A 590 -43.85 20.58 18.05
N LEU A 591 -44.70 21.35 17.37
CA LEU A 591 -45.67 22.28 17.93
C LEU A 591 -46.93 22.28 17.06
N SER A 592 -48.08 22.62 17.63
CA SER A 592 -49.29 22.81 16.82
C SER A 592 -49.13 23.98 15.83
N THR A 593 -49.92 24.02 14.76
CA THR A 593 -49.87 25.12 13.77
C THR A 593 -50.08 26.49 14.40
N GLN A 594 -50.96 26.58 15.41
CA GLN A 594 -51.21 27.81 16.17
C GLN A 594 -50.00 28.22 17.01
N GLU A 595 -49.35 27.28 17.69
CA GLU A 595 -48.14 27.52 18.49
C GLU A 595 -46.93 27.87 17.62
N THR A 596 -46.81 27.24 16.45
CA THR A 596 -45.76 27.52 15.47
C THR A 596 -45.87 28.94 14.94
N ASN A 597 -47.08 29.36 14.53
CA ASN A 597 -47.30 30.73 14.05
C ASN A 597 -47.04 31.75 15.17
N ALA A 598 -47.56 31.48 16.38
CA ALA A 598 -47.33 32.35 17.55
C ALA A 598 -45.85 32.46 17.95
N PHE A 599 -45.04 31.42 17.71
CA PHE A 599 -43.60 31.46 17.91
C PHE A 599 -42.89 32.23 16.78
N LEU A 600 -43.26 32.01 15.52
CA LEU A 600 -42.62 32.66 14.37
C LEU A 600 -42.88 34.17 14.32
N ASP A 601 -44.05 34.63 14.77
CA ASP A 601 -44.44 36.05 14.77
C ASP A 601 -43.43 36.95 15.54
N VAL A 602 -42.76 36.40 16.55
CA VAL A 602 -41.81 37.12 17.41
C VAL A 602 -40.34 36.98 16.99
N ILE A 603 -40.06 36.18 15.95
CA ILE A 603 -38.72 35.89 15.42
C ILE A 603 -38.41 36.79 14.22
N ILE A 604 -37.15 37.16 14.03
CA ILE A 604 -36.70 37.93 12.84
C ILE A 604 -37.04 37.22 11.53
N ASP A 605 -37.53 37.98 10.54
CA ASP A 605 -38.15 37.43 9.33
C ASP A 605 -37.21 36.53 8.51
N GLU A 606 -35.91 36.87 8.46
CA GLU A 606 -34.88 36.10 7.74
C GLU A 606 -34.72 34.65 8.24
N ARG A 607 -35.11 34.36 9.49
CA ARG A 607 -34.95 33.03 10.10
C ARG A 607 -36.26 32.26 10.21
N GLN A 608 -37.40 32.90 10.01
CA GLN A 608 -38.73 32.30 10.19
C GLN A 608 -38.95 31.07 9.28
N ASN A 609 -38.55 31.15 8.01
CA ASN A 609 -38.76 30.05 7.06
C ASN A 609 -38.04 28.76 7.52
N LYS A 610 -36.75 28.88 7.85
CA LYS A 610 -35.93 27.74 8.29
C LYS A 610 -36.40 27.18 9.63
N LEU A 611 -36.81 28.02 10.57
CA LEU A 611 -37.37 27.58 11.86
C LEU A 611 -38.75 26.94 11.72
N SER A 612 -39.57 27.42 10.78
CA SER A 612 -40.85 26.80 10.44
C SER A 612 -40.64 25.35 9.98
N GLN A 613 -39.67 25.14 9.09
CA GLN A 613 -39.28 23.82 8.60
C GLN A 613 -38.77 22.91 9.73
N VAL A 614 -38.00 23.43 10.69
CA VAL A 614 -37.57 22.65 11.88
C VAL A 614 -38.75 22.27 12.76
N LEU A 615 -39.66 23.21 13.04
CA LEU A 615 -40.80 23.00 13.93
C LEU A 615 -41.87 22.07 13.32
N ARG A 616 -41.98 22.02 12.00
CA ARG A 616 -42.81 21.07 11.25
C ARG A 616 -42.13 19.72 11.01
N GLY A 617 -40.87 19.56 11.42
CA GLY A 617 -40.13 18.33 11.21
C GLY A 617 -39.75 18.07 9.75
N GLU A 618 -39.62 19.10 8.92
CA GLU A 618 -39.20 18.97 7.51
C GLU A 618 -37.66 18.85 7.39
N ILE A 619 -36.93 19.46 8.34
CA ILE A 619 -35.46 19.43 8.40
C ILE A 619 -34.97 19.11 9.82
N ALA A 620 -33.70 18.73 9.95
CA ALA A 620 -33.08 18.39 11.23
C ALA A 620 -33.04 19.60 12.19
N TRP A 621 -33.07 19.32 13.51
CA TRP A 621 -32.98 20.36 14.53
C TRP A 621 -31.66 21.13 14.44
N ILE A 622 -31.77 22.45 14.52
CA ILE A 622 -30.63 23.37 14.48
C ILE A 622 -30.50 23.97 15.88
N GLU A 623 -29.35 23.75 16.53
CA GLU A 623 -29.04 24.44 17.78
C GLU A 623 -28.75 25.91 17.47
N VAL A 624 -29.59 26.79 18.02
CA VAL A 624 -29.46 28.24 17.87
C VAL A 624 -29.76 28.87 19.23
N GLU A 625 -28.95 29.85 19.63
CA GLU A 625 -29.25 30.68 20.79
C GLU A 625 -30.49 31.52 20.51
N ILE A 626 -31.58 31.23 21.23
CA ILE A 626 -32.91 31.82 20.98
C ILE A 626 -32.90 33.34 21.22
N THR A 627 -32.01 33.82 22.09
CA THR A 627 -31.89 35.23 22.47
C THR A 627 -31.59 36.14 21.29
N ASP A 628 -30.88 35.62 20.28
CA ASP A 628 -30.45 36.38 19.09
C ASP A 628 -31.47 36.32 17.95
N LEU A 629 -32.53 35.53 18.12
CA LEU A 629 -33.56 35.31 17.10
C LEU A 629 -34.78 36.22 17.25
N PHE A 630 -34.93 36.87 18.41
CA PHE A 630 -36.09 37.71 18.68
C PHE A 630 -36.02 39.05 17.96
N LYS A 631 -37.19 39.60 17.61
CA LYS A 631 -37.29 40.98 17.14
C LYS A 631 -36.76 41.97 18.22
N PRO A 632 -36.09 43.07 17.83
CA PRO A 632 -35.39 43.97 18.76
C PRO A 632 -36.28 44.58 19.86
N ASP A 633 -37.55 44.87 19.55
CA ASP A 633 -38.48 45.59 20.42
C ASP A 633 -39.46 44.68 21.20
N LEU A 634 -39.12 43.40 21.39
CA LEU A 634 -40.03 42.42 22.00
C LEU A 634 -40.14 42.57 23.53
N ASP A 635 -41.37 42.59 24.07
CA ASP A 635 -41.61 42.68 25.51
C ASP A 635 -41.22 41.40 26.28
N LYS A 636 -41.02 41.56 27.60
CA LYS A 636 -40.55 40.49 28.49
C LYS A 636 -41.53 39.32 28.64
N ALA A 637 -42.84 39.56 28.55
CA ALA A 637 -43.85 38.51 28.67
C ALA A 637 -43.92 37.66 27.38
N SER A 638 -43.88 38.30 26.22
CA SER A 638 -43.81 37.61 24.91
C SER A 638 -42.53 36.79 24.78
N ARG A 639 -41.39 37.32 25.23
CA ARG A 639 -40.11 36.58 25.26
C ARG A 639 -40.19 35.31 26.13
N ARG A 640 -40.81 35.39 27.31
CA ARG A 640 -41.02 34.23 28.20
C ARG A 640 -41.90 33.15 27.54
N LYS A 641 -42.98 33.57 26.88
CA LYS A 641 -43.89 32.65 26.19
C LYS A 641 -43.20 31.95 25.01
N ALA A 642 -42.43 32.68 24.22
CA ALA A 642 -41.68 32.13 23.10
C ALA A 642 -40.58 31.14 23.56
N ASN A 643 -39.86 31.46 24.64
CA ASN A 643 -38.92 30.51 25.26
C ASN A 643 -39.62 29.22 25.71
N SER A 644 -40.80 29.33 26.33
CA SER A 644 -41.57 28.15 26.75
C SER A 644 -42.00 27.28 25.55
N LEU A 645 -42.40 27.89 24.43
CA LEU A 645 -42.74 27.16 23.20
C LEU A 645 -41.52 26.49 22.58
N TYR A 646 -40.37 27.16 22.55
CA TYR A 646 -39.12 26.56 22.09
C TYR A 646 -38.70 25.37 22.98
N GLU A 647 -38.75 25.53 24.30
CA GLU A 647 -38.46 24.44 25.25
C GLU A 647 -39.42 23.26 25.07
N LYS A 648 -40.70 23.53 24.81
CA LYS A 648 -41.70 22.50 24.49
C LYS A 648 -41.32 21.74 23.20
N ALA A 649 -41.01 22.47 22.12
CA ALA A 649 -40.59 21.90 20.84
C ALA A 649 -39.31 21.06 20.99
N HIS A 650 -38.32 21.60 21.69
CA HIS A 650 -37.05 20.94 21.94
C HIS A 650 -37.21 19.68 22.79
N LYS A 651 -38.09 19.70 23.81
CA LYS A 651 -38.42 18.51 24.61
C LYS A 651 -39.07 17.42 23.75
N GLN A 652 -40.01 17.78 22.88
CA GLN A 652 -40.62 16.82 21.94
C GLN A 652 -39.59 16.26 20.95
N TYR A 653 -38.75 17.11 20.37
CA TYR A 653 -37.65 16.69 19.50
C TYR A 653 -36.74 15.67 20.19
N ARG A 654 -36.30 15.95 21.42
CA ARG A 654 -35.46 15.03 22.21
C ARG A 654 -36.16 13.69 22.46
N GLN A 655 -37.44 13.68 22.80
CA GLN A 655 -38.19 12.44 23.01
C GLN A 655 -38.25 11.58 21.74
N LEU A 656 -38.59 12.20 20.60
CA LEU A 656 -38.64 11.50 19.31
C LEU A 656 -37.26 11.01 18.87
N LYS A 657 -36.21 11.84 19.04
CA LYS A 657 -34.82 11.46 18.77
C LYS A 657 -34.39 10.27 19.62
N HIS A 658 -34.71 10.27 20.92
CA HIS A 658 -34.40 9.15 21.81
C HIS A 658 -35.12 7.86 21.40
N ALA A 659 -36.40 7.95 21.02
CA ALA A 659 -37.16 6.79 20.53
C ALA A 659 -36.58 6.26 19.20
N TYR A 660 -36.27 7.15 18.26
CA TYR A 660 -35.62 6.80 16.99
C TYR A 660 -34.27 6.12 17.22
N ILE A 661 -33.40 6.69 18.07
CA ILE A 661 -32.10 6.09 18.41
C ILE A 661 -32.29 4.71 19.05
N ARG A 662 -33.28 4.53 19.94
CA ARG A 662 -33.59 3.24 20.56
C ARG A 662 -34.01 2.19 19.52
N ASN A 663 -34.91 2.55 18.61
CA ASN A 663 -35.37 1.65 17.53
C ASN A 663 -34.23 1.30 16.57
N GLN A 664 -33.41 2.29 16.19
CA GLN A 664 -32.21 2.05 15.36
C GLN A 664 -31.20 1.14 16.06
N ARG A 665 -31.02 1.28 17.38
CA ARG A 665 -30.17 0.36 18.18
C ARG A 665 -30.75 -1.06 18.18
N ALA A 666 -32.05 -1.22 18.42
CA ALA A 666 -32.70 -2.53 18.41
C ALA A 666 -32.59 -3.23 17.04
N LEU A 667 -32.86 -2.50 15.95
CA LEU A 667 -32.71 -3.02 14.58
C LEU A 667 -31.26 -3.42 14.27
N ARG A 668 -30.28 -2.64 14.74
CA ARG A 668 -28.85 -2.99 14.60
C ARG A 668 -28.51 -4.26 15.39
N THR A 669 -29.02 -4.43 16.61
CA THR A 669 -28.82 -5.65 17.40
C THR A 669 -29.40 -6.87 16.70
N GLN A 670 -30.64 -6.79 16.21
CA GLN A 670 -31.29 -7.87 15.47
C GLN A 670 -30.50 -8.25 14.21
N LYS A 671 -30.07 -7.27 13.40
CA LYS A 671 -29.23 -7.51 12.22
C LYS A 671 -27.90 -8.16 12.58
N LYS A 672 -27.30 -7.78 13.72
CA LYS A 672 -26.06 -8.39 14.22
C LYS A 672 -26.26 -9.85 14.60
N GLU A 673 -27.36 -10.18 15.29
CA GLU A 673 -27.70 -11.56 15.67
C GLU A 673 -28.00 -12.45 14.46
N GLN A 674 -28.81 -11.97 13.53
CA GLN A 674 -29.12 -12.69 12.28
C GLN A 674 -27.84 -13.00 11.49
N ARG A 675 -26.95 -12.01 11.37
CA ARG A 675 -25.66 -12.23 10.71
C ARG A 675 -24.79 -13.25 11.46
N LYS A 676 -24.74 -13.20 12.80
CA LYS A 676 -23.98 -14.18 13.58
C LYS A 676 -24.50 -15.61 13.34
N GLN A 677 -25.82 -15.78 13.25
CA GLN A 677 -26.42 -17.07 12.91
C GLN A 677 -26.05 -17.53 11.49
N GLN A 678 -26.11 -16.63 10.52
CA GLN A 678 -25.70 -16.91 9.14
C GLN A 678 -24.21 -17.32 9.05
N LEU A 679 -23.32 -16.57 9.67
CA LEU A 679 -21.89 -16.90 9.69
C LEU A 679 -21.61 -18.23 10.40
N ASN A 680 -22.29 -18.52 11.50
CA ASN A 680 -22.17 -19.82 12.17
C ASN A 680 -22.61 -20.98 11.27
N GLN A 681 -23.67 -20.79 10.46
CA GLN A 681 -24.09 -21.80 9.48
C GLN A 681 -23.04 -22.01 8.40
N ILE A 682 -22.46 -20.93 7.86
CA ILE A 682 -21.37 -20.99 6.88
C ILE A 682 -20.16 -21.72 7.47
N MET A 683 -19.74 -21.37 8.68
CA MET A 683 -18.64 -22.05 9.37
C MET A 683 -18.91 -23.55 9.54
N LEU A 684 -20.13 -23.94 9.91
CA LEU A 684 -20.48 -25.34 10.12
C LEU A 684 -20.55 -26.15 8.81
N GLN A 685 -21.00 -25.53 7.72
CA GLN A 685 -21.21 -26.21 6.43
C GLN A 685 -19.97 -26.20 5.54
N THR A 686 -19.24 -25.09 5.52
CA THR A 686 -18.14 -24.84 4.59
C THR A 686 -16.76 -25.07 5.23
N TYR A 687 -16.64 -24.86 6.55
CA TYR A 687 -15.35 -24.97 7.28
C TYR A 687 -15.48 -25.85 8.55
N PRO A 688 -15.92 -27.11 8.41
CA PRO A 688 -16.30 -27.95 9.55
C PRO A 688 -15.15 -28.19 10.54
N SER A 689 -13.90 -28.27 10.07
CA SER A 689 -12.74 -28.57 10.92
C SER A 689 -12.29 -27.36 11.72
N LEU A 690 -12.26 -26.19 11.09
CA LEU A 690 -12.05 -24.89 11.75
C LEU A 690 -13.16 -24.64 12.79
N ASN A 691 -14.43 -24.85 12.41
CA ASN A 691 -15.54 -24.68 13.33
C ASN A 691 -15.45 -25.64 14.53
N ALA A 692 -15.12 -26.92 14.32
CA ALA A 692 -14.94 -27.87 15.42
C ALA A 692 -13.82 -27.43 16.39
N PHE A 693 -12.71 -26.92 15.88
CA PHE A 693 -11.65 -26.34 16.69
C PHE A 693 -12.12 -25.11 17.49
N ILE A 694 -12.83 -24.18 16.84
CA ILE A 694 -13.44 -23.02 17.49
C ILE A 694 -14.36 -23.43 18.65
N GLN A 695 -15.25 -24.40 18.45
CA GLN A 695 -16.16 -24.85 19.50
C GLN A 695 -15.40 -25.43 20.71
N THR A 696 -14.32 -26.17 20.46
CA THR A 696 -13.50 -26.76 21.55
C THR A 696 -12.70 -25.69 22.28
N LEU A 697 -12.15 -24.71 21.54
CA LEU A 697 -11.38 -23.60 22.10
C LEU A 697 -12.23 -22.73 23.05
N PHE A 698 -13.52 -22.57 22.76
CA PHE A 698 -14.41 -21.72 23.57
C PHE A 698 -15.29 -22.47 24.58
N SER A 699 -15.36 -23.81 24.53
CA SER A 699 -16.05 -24.60 25.57
C SER A 699 -15.22 -24.75 26.84
N ASN A 700 -13.89 -24.66 26.77
CA ASN A 700 -12.95 -24.86 27.87
C ASN A 700 -12.71 -23.62 28.77
N GLN A 701 -13.63 -22.65 28.81
CA GLN A 701 -13.41 -21.36 29.48
C GLN A 701 -13.52 -21.35 31.03
N ASN A 702 -13.65 -22.50 31.68
CA ASN A 702 -13.69 -22.58 33.14
C ASN A 702 -12.76 -23.67 33.65
N HIS A 703 -11.59 -23.29 34.17
CA HIS A 703 -10.94 -23.92 35.32
C HIS A 703 -9.85 -22.97 35.85
N ASP A 704 -9.77 -22.82 37.17
CA ASP A 704 -8.70 -22.13 37.89
C ASP A 704 -7.34 -22.62 37.40
N VAL A 705 -6.47 -21.69 36.96
CA VAL A 705 -5.10 -21.98 36.54
C VAL A 705 -4.17 -21.25 37.50
N SER A 706 -3.37 -22.01 38.26
CA SER A 706 -2.32 -21.47 39.12
C SER A 706 -1.08 -21.04 38.32
N SER A 707 -0.29 -20.14 38.91
CA SER A 707 0.97 -19.56 38.40
C SER A 707 2.07 -20.58 38.03
N GLN A 708 1.92 -21.86 38.37
CA GLN A 708 2.87 -22.94 38.04
C GLN A 708 2.90 -23.33 36.54
N ASN A 709 1.95 -22.85 35.72
CA ASN A 709 1.78 -23.30 34.34
C ASN A 709 2.68 -22.61 33.29
N LEU A 710 3.09 -21.35 33.45
CA LEU A 710 3.84 -20.62 32.40
C LEU A 710 5.25 -21.18 32.15
N PHE A 711 5.94 -21.66 33.19
CA PHE A 711 7.23 -22.34 33.03
C PHE A 711 7.10 -23.70 32.33
N ALA A 712 6.02 -24.44 32.61
CA ALA A 712 5.73 -25.69 31.90
C ALA A 712 5.49 -25.44 30.41
N ILE A 713 4.75 -24.37 30.10
CA ILE A 713 4.55 -23.89 28.72
C ILE A 713 5.89 -23.56 28.06
N LEU A 714 6.72 -22.71 28.69
CA LEU A 714 8.02 -22.31 28.14
C LEU A 714 8.93 -23.53 27.88
N LYS A 715 8.96 -24.49 28.80
CA LYS A 715 9.76 -25.72 28.64
C LYS A 715 9.30 -26.58 27.48
N ASP A 716 7.99 -26.77 27.31
CA ASP A 716 7.46 -27.50 26.14
C ASP A 716 7.82 -26.78 24.83
N ARG A 717 7.72 -25.45 24.78
CA ARG A 717 8.13 -24.68 23.60
C ARG A 717 9.60 -24.82 23.27
N LEU A 718 10.49 -24.75 24.27
CA LEU A 718 11.91 -25.02 24.10
C LEU A 718 12.19 -26.47 23.66
N TYR A 719 11.45 -27.44 24.19
CA TYR A 719 11.57 -28.84 23.78
C TYR A 719 11.18 -29.06 22.32
N ARG A 720 10.05 -28.47 21.87
CA ARG A 720 9.61 -28.50 20.47
C ARG A 720 10.57 -27.76 19.55
N PHE A 721 11.13 -26.66 20.01
CA PHE A 721 12.17 -25.92 19.31
C PHE A 721 13.43 -26.79 19.09
N HIS A 722 13.94 -27.46 20.13
CA HIS A 722 15.04 -28.41 19.97
C HIS A 722 14.69 -29.59 19.05
N THR A 723 13.46 -30.10 19.12
CA THR A 723 12.98 -31.16 18.23
C THR A 723 12.97 -30.70 16.76
N LEU A 724 12.53 -29.46 16.50
CA LEU A 724 12.54 -28.87 15.17
C LEU A 724 13.96 -28.76 14.59
N LEU A 725 14.93 -28.28 15.39
CA LEU A 725 16.33 -28.21 14.97
C LEU A 725 16.91 -29.60 14.67
N LYS A 726 16.62 -30.57 15.53
CA LYS A 726 17.06 -31.96 15.36
C LYS A 726 16.47 -32.61 14.11
N GLU A 727 15.20 -32.38 13.79
CA GLU A 727 14.58 -32.87 12.55
C GLU A 727 15.28 -32.34 11.29
N GLN A 728 15.94 -31.16 11.37
CA GLN A 728 16.69 -30.57 10.25
C GLN A 728 18.20 -30.87 10.30
N GLY A 729 18.68 -31.63 11.30
CA GLY A 729 20.11 -31.91 11.48
C GLY A 729 20.93 -30.72 11.98
N LEU A 730 20.29 -29.68 12.54
CA LEU A 730 20.92 -28.46 13.05
C LEU A 730 21.38 -28.65 14.50
N GLU A 731 22.39 -29.50 14.70
CA GLU A 731 22.95 -29.85 16.02
C GLU A 731 24.44 -29.48 16.14
N SER A 732 24.91 -28.49 15.38
CA SER A 732 26.30 -28.04 15.42
C SER A 732 26.73 -27.69 16.84
N ARG A 733 27.93 -28.15 17.25
CA ARG A 733 28.51 -27.97 18.61
C ARG A 733 29.18 -26.62 18.83
N ASP A 734 29.28 -25.82 17.78
CA ASP A 734 29.86 -24.49 17.81
C ASP A 734 28.76 -23.43 17.58
N PRO A 735 28.66 -22.38 18.44
CA PRO A 735 27.62 -21.37 18.30
C PRO A 735 27.67 -20.62 16.96
N GLN A 736 28.85 -20.27 16.46
CA GLN A 736 28.98 -19.52 15.21
C GLN A 736 28.54 -20.37 14.01
N SER A 737 28.98 -21.63 13.98
CA SER A 737 28.59 -22.60 12.97
C SER A 737 27.07 -22.85 12.96
N LEU A 738 26.45 -23.01 14.13
CA LEU A 738 24.99 -23.13 14.24
C LEU A 738 24.28 -21.87 13.72
N GLN A 739 24.78 -20.68 14.05
CA GLN A 739 24.19 -19.42 13.60
C GLN A 739 24.22 -19.29 12.07
N ASP A 740 25.33 -19.65 11.43
CA ASP A 740 25.48 -19.57 9.97
C ASP A 740 24.60 -20.61 9.26
N GLU A 741 24.49 -21.83 9.80
CA GLU A 741 23.55 -22.85 9.33
C GLU A 741 22.10 -22.39 9.47
N LEU A 742 21.72 -21.86 10.63
CA LEU A 742 20.39 -21.32 10.89
C LEU A 742 20.03 -20.20 9.92
N HIS A 743 20.93 -19.24 9.72
CA HIS A 743 20.72 -18.16 8.77
C HIS A 743 20.47 -18.71 7.35
N THR A 744 21.28 -19.67 6.91
CA THR A 744 21.12 -20.32 5.60
C THR A 744 19.74 -20.98 5.48
N PHE A 745 19.34 -21.78 6.47
CA PHE A 745 18.03 -22.44 6.45
C PHE A 745 16.86 -21.46 6.50
N LEU A 746 16.93 -20.42 7.33
CA LEU A 746 15.88 -19.39 7.43
C LEU A 746 15.73 -18.59 6.14
N THR A 747 16.79 -18.48 5.33
CA THR A 747 16.78 -17.77 4.02
C THR A 747 16.47 -18.66 2.82
N GLN A 748 16.41 -19.99 2.99
CA GLN A 748 16.19 -20.96 1.91
C GLN A 748 14.94 -21.83 2.09
N ASP A 749 14.51 -22.12 3.33
CA ASP A 749 13.34 -22.94 3.62
C ASP A 749 12.24 -22.13 4.31
N MET A 750 11.19 -21.81 3.54
CA MET A 750 10.01 -21.07 4.03
C MET A 750 9.27 -21.77 5.16
N ASN A 751 9.16 -23.10 5.13
CA ASN A 751 8.47 -23.83 6.20
C ASN A 751 9.31 -23.83 7.48
N PHE A 752 10.64 -23.86 7.36
CA PHE A 752 11.53 -23.70 8.51
C PHE A 752 11.46 -22.29 9.09
N LEU A 753 11.45 -21.24 8.25
CA LEU A 753 11.24 -19.86 8.69
C LEU A 753 9.91 -19.70 9.44
N LEU A 754 8.81 -20.19 8.86
CA LEU A 754 7.47 -20.06 9.46
C LEU A 754 7.34 -20.84 10.77
N SER A 755 7.82 -22.09 10.82
CA SER A 755 7.79 -22.90 12.04
C SER A 755 8.69 -22.33 13.14
N SER A 756 9.87 -21.83 12.78
CA SER A 756 10.78 -21.15 13.71
C SER A 756 10.16 -19.87 14.25
N SER A 757 9.54 -19.05 13.39
CA SER A 757 8.85 -17.81 13.78
C SER A 757 7.69 -18.07 14.74
N TYR A 758 6.91 -19.13 14.52
CA TYR A 758 5.82 -19.54 15.41
C TYR A 758 6.30 -19.85 16.83
N LEU A 759 7.34 -20.69 16.97
CA LEU A 759 7.87 -21.05 18.28
C LEU A 759 8.64 -19.88 18.93
N LEU A 760 9.44 -19.17 18.14
CA LEU A 760 10.29 -18.09 18.63
C LEU A 760 9.45 -16.94 19.19
N GLY A 761 8.38 -16.52 18.51
CA GLY A 761 7.45 -15.51 19.03
C GLY A 761 6.92 -15.89 20.41
N GLN A 762 6.37 -17.11 20.54
CA GLN A 762 5.83 -17.64 21.81
C GLN A 762 6.90 -17.71 22.91
N ILE A 763 8.11 -18.19 22.60
CA ILE A 763 9.22 -18.29 23.57
C ILE A 763 9.59 -16.89 24.08
N LEU A 764 9.79 -15.92 23.18
CA LEU A 764 10.17 -14.56 23.56
C LEU A 764 9.06 -13.84 24.34
N LEU A 765 7.79 -14.10 23.99
CA LEU A 765 6.63 -13.61 24.74
C LEU A 765 6.63 -14.12 26.18
N LEU A 766 6.86 -15.42 26.37
CA LEU A 766 6.93 -16.04 27.69
C LEU A 766 8.14 -15.53 28.49
N LEU A 767 9.32 -15.41 27.87
CA LEU A 767 10.52 -14.86 28.53
C LEU A 767 10.32 -13.42 29.02
N ASN A 768 9.47 -12.63 28.36
CA ASN A 768 9.13 -11.27 28.78
C ASN A 768 8.13 -11.21 29.96
N GLN A 769 7.53 -12.34 30.37
CA GLN A 769 6.57 -12.36 31.48
C GLN A 769 7.27 -12.10 32.82
N GLY A 770 6.64 -11.27 33.67
CA GLY A 770 7.18 -10.88 34.99
C GLY A 770 7.55 -12.07 35.86
N LEU A 771 6.70 -13.09 35.89
CA LEU A 771 6.94 -14.34 36.58
C LEU A 771 8.25 -15.01 36.14
N ILE A 772 8.47 -15.16 34.83
CA ILE A 772 9.67 -15.85 34.31
C ILE A 772 10.93 -15.05 34.64
N ARG A 773 10.87 -13.72 34.50
CA ARG A 773 11.98 -12.81 34.84
C ARG A 773 12.36 -12.85 36.32
N ALA A 774 11.39 -12.98 37.22
CA ALA A 774 11.64 -13.06 38.65
C ALA A 774 12.41 -14.34 39.07
N HIS A 775 12.32 -15.42 38.29
CA HIS A 775 12.71 -16.78 38.69
C HIS A 775 13.99 -17.32 38.05
N LEU A 776 14.65 -16.57 37.17
CA LEU A 776 15.87 -17.05 36.53
C LEU A 776 17.00 -17.16 37.59
N ALA A 777 17.26 -18.40 38.02
CA ALA A 777 18.07 -18.78 39.19
C ALA A 777 19.54 -18.30 39.20
N ARG A 778 20.07 -17.81 38.08
CA ARG A 778 21.42 -17.26 37.99
C ARG A 778 21.33 -15.74 37.89
N PRO A 779 21.80 -14.98 38.90
CA PRO A 779 21.82 -13.53 38.86
C PRO A 779 22.45 -12.97 37.58
N ASP A 780 23.53 -13.61 37.12
CA ASP A 780 24.25 -13.22 35.90
C ASP A 780 23.40 -13.41 34.64
N MET A 781 22.64 -14.50 34.57
CA MET A 781 21.74 -14.79 33.43
C MET A 781 20.52 -13.87 33.44
N LYS A 782 20.02 -13.52 34.63
CA LYS A 782 18.93 -12.55 34.79
C LYS A 782 19.35 -11.17 34.27
N LEU A 783 20.54 -10.71 34.66
CA LEU A 783 21.09 -9.42 34.22
C LEU A 783 21.31 -9.37 32.71
N ASP A 784 21.94 -10.40 32.11
CA ASP A 784 22.16 -10.49 30.65
C ASP A 784 20.84 -10.55 29.88
N LEU A 785 19.84 -11.30 30.37
CA LEU A 785 18.54 -11.35 29.71
C LEU A 785 17.79 -10.02 29.80
N GLU A 786 17.83 -9.32 30.94
CA GLU A 786 17.21 -7.99 31.10
C GLU A 786 17.80 -6.96 30.13
N GLU A 787 19.11 -7.02 29.86
CA GLU A 787 19.78 -6.16 28.87
C GLU A 787 19.36 -6.51 27.43
N ARG A 788 19.17 -7.79 27.11
CA ARG A 788 18.80 -8.28 25.76
C ARG A 788 17.30 -8.18 25.47
N LEU A 789 16.46 -8.14 26.49
CA LEU A 789 15.01 -8.21 26.37
C LEU A 789 14.39 -7.16 25.43
N PRO A 790 14.84 -5.88 25.40
CA PRO A 790 14.32 -4.90 24.45
C PRO A 790 14.48 -5.34 22.98
N THR A 791 15.62 -5.95 22.64
CA THR A 791 15.89 -6.48 21.30
C THR A 791 15.01 -7.69 21.00
N TYR A 792 14.83 -8.58 21.97
CA TYR A 792 13.95 -9.76 21.83
C TYR A 792 12.49 -9.37 21.66
N VAL A 793 12.01 -8.39 22.43
CA VAL A 793 10.65 -7.84 22.28
C VAL A 793 10.48 -7.19 20.92
N THR A 794 11.50 -6.50 20.41
CA THR A 794 11.47 -5.92 19.06
C THR A 794 11.36 -7.01 17.98
N LEU A 795 12.18 -8.06 18.06
CA LEU A 795 12.09 -9.21 17.15
C LEU A 795 10.73 -9.90 17.26
N ARG A 796 10.28 -10.19 18.48
CA ARG A 796 8.96 -10.80 18.73
C ARG A 796 7.86 -9.96 18.11
N ASN A 797 7.85 -8.65 18.32
CA ASN A 797 6.84 -7.78 17.74
C ASN A 797 6.85 -7.85 16.21
N HIS A 798 8.03 -7.87 15.58
CA HIS A 798 8.14 -8.07 14.13
C HIS A 798 7.57 -9.43 13.69
N LEU A 799 7.82 -10.51 14.44
CA LEU A 799 7.29 -11.85 14.15
C LEU A 799 5.79 -11.98 14.48
N GLU A 800 5.25 -11.34 15.50
CA GLU A 800 3.85 -11.54 15.94
C GLU A 800 2.90 -10.54 15.30
N HIS A 801 3.37 -9.31 15.12
CA HIS A 801 2.62 -8.19 14.60
C HIS A 801 3.24 -7.77 13.28
N THR A 802 2.71 -8.38 12.23
CA THR A 802 3.05 -7.98 10.88
C THR A 802 2.43 -6.62 10.63
N ASP A 803 3.20 -5.62 10.24
CA ASP A 803 2.61 -4.37 9.79
C ASP A 803 1.86 -4.67 8.49
N PRO A 804 0.51 -4.59 8.46
CA PRO A 804 -0.27 -4.91 7.27
C PRO A 804 0.01 -3.96 6.11
N ILE A 805 0.86 -2.95 6.28
CA ILE A 805 1.13 -1.91 5.30
C ILE A 805 2.52 -2.07 4.66
N PHE A 806 3.57 -2.37 5.43
CA PHE A 806 4.94 -2.49 4.90
C PHE A 806 5.33 -3.90 4.47
N GLU A 807 4.81 -4.93 5.12
CA GLU A 807 5.27 -6.30 4.90
C GLU A 807 4.41 -7.03 3.84
N SER A 808 3.94 -6.22 2.89
CA SER A 808 2.67 -6.38 2.23
C SER A 808 2.61 -7.60 1.30
N ILE A 809 3.38 -7.68 0.22
CA ILE A 809 2.96 -8.57 -0.88
C ILE A 809 3.53 -10.00 -0.74
N ASP A 810 4.64 -10.17 0.00
CA ASP A 810 5.38 -11.43 0.10
C ASP A 810 5.96 -11.68 1.51
N LEU A 811 5.18 -11.38 2.57
CA LEU A 811 5.62 -11.33 3.98
C LEU A 811 6.74 -12.30 4.39
N PRO A 812 6.60 -13.64 4.31
CA PRO A 812 7.67 -14.51 4.80
C PRO A 812 8.86 -14.56 3.83
N TYR A 813 8.69 -14.22 2.56
CA TYR A 813 9.79 -14.10 1.61
C TYR A 813 10.54 -12.75 1.74
N TYR A 814 9.84 -11.65 2.03
CA TYR A 814 10.50 -10.41 2.43
C TYR A 814 11.23 -10.58 3.75
N GLU A 815 10.65 -11.32 4.71
CA GLU A 815 11.38 -11.75 5.91
C GLU A 815 12.66 -12.50 5.49
N MET A 816 12.59 -13.55 4.66
CA MET A 816 13.80 -14.26 4.15
C MET A 816 14.86 -13.33 3.54
N MET A 817 14.45 -12.27 2.85
CA MET A 817 15.34 -11.33 2.16
C MET A 817 15.73 -10.11 3.02
N SER A 818 15.20 -10.01 4.23
CA SER A 818 15.47 -8.93 5.18
C SER A 818 16.59 -9.28 6.16
N ASP A 819 16.86 -8.39 7.10
CA ASP A 819 17.76 -8.67 8.22
C ASP A 819 17.12 -9.57 9.32
N ALA A 820 15.83 -9.92 9.20
CA ALA A 820 15.12 -10.69 10.22
C ALA A 820 15.65 -12.13 10.40
N PRO A 821 15.92 -12.94 9.35
CA PRO A 821 16.56 -14.26 9.46
C PRO A 821 17.90 -14.21 10.19
N LYS A 822 18.68 -13.15 9.96
CA LYS A 822 19.95 -12.95 10.65
C LYS A 822 19.74 -12.72 12.14
N LEU A 823 18.79 -11.86 12.51
CA LEU A 823 18.44 -11.62 13.90
C LEU A 823 17.84 -12.88 14.57
N MET A 824 16.97 -13.60 13.87
CA MET A 824 16.42 -14.88 14.32
C MET A 824 17.52 -15.91 14.56
N ALA A 825 18.47 -16.09 13.64
CA ALA A 825 19.57 -17.03 13.79
C ALA A 825 20.42 -16.73 15.04
N ILE A 826 20.70 -15.45 15.30
CA ILE A 826 21.40 -14.99 16.52
C ILE A 826 20.60 -15.39 17.76
N VAL A 827 19.32 -14.99 17.83
CA VAL A 827 18.48 -15.24 19.01
C VAL A 827 18.26 -16.74 19.23
N MET A 828 18.04 -17.51 18.17
CA MET A 828 17.91 -18.96 18.21
C MET A 828 19.19 -19.62 18.77
N THR A 829 20.36 -19.16 18.34
CA THR A 829 21.66 -19.64 18.86
C THR A 829 21.82 -19.32 20.34
N GLU A 830 21.45 -18.10 20.77
CA GLU A 830 21.46 -17.70 22.18
C GLU A 830 20.50 -18.57 23.02
N LEU A 831 19.31 -18.86 22.51
CA LEU A 831 18.36 -19.76 23.17
C LEU A 831 18.92 -21.18 23.33
N VAL A 832 19.66 -21.72 22.34
CA VAL A 832 20.27 -23.06 22.47
C VAL A 832 21.42 -23.05 23.48
N TYR A 833 22.37 -22.10 23.33
CA TYR A 833 23.66 -22.17 24.03
C TYR A 833 23.71 -21.42 25.36
N LYS A 834 22.99 -20.29 25.48
CA LYS A 834 23.04 -19.46 26.70
C LYS A 834 21.93 -19.80 27.68
N TYR A 835 20.70 -19.97 27.19
CA TYR A 835 19.52 -20.03 28.05
C TYR A 835 18.87 -21.42 28.16
N GLY A 836 18.84 -22.19 27.08
CA GLY A 836 18.00 -23.38 26.94
C GLY A 836 18.27 -24.45 28.00
N THR A 837 19.54 -24.81 28.22
CA THR A 837 19.91 -25.80 29.23
C THR A 837 19.56 -25.34 30.65
N ALA A 838 19.75 -24.06 30.96
CA ALA A 838 19.44 -23.51 32.27
C ALA A 838 17.93 -23.53 32.54
N ILE A 839 17.12 -23.12 31.55
CA ILE A 839 15.66 -23.08 31.67
C ILE A 839 15.07 -24.50 31.77
N LEU A 840 15.55 -25.45 30.95
CA LEU A 840 15.04 -26.82 30.97
C LEU A 840 15.29 -27.52 32.32
N ASN A 841 16.45 -27.26 32.93
CA ASN A 841 16.86 -27.88 34.20
C ASN A 841 16.25 -27.21 35.46
N TYR A 842 15.59 -26.06 35.32
CA TYR A 842 15.00 -25.32 36.44
C TYR A 842 13.87 -26.10 37.14
N ARG A 843 13.76 -26.08 38.48
CA ARG A 843 12.67 -26.73 39.24
C ARG A 843 11.88 -25.68 40.02
N ILE A 844 10.54 -25.72 39.90
CA ILE A 844 9.63 -24.73 40.52
C ILE A 844 9.47 -24.99 42.04
N GLU A 845 9.79 -26.20 42.49
CA GLU A 845 9.67 -26.66 43.89
C GLU A 845 10.59 -25.91 44.87
N ASP A 846 11.51 -25.09 44.38
CA ASP A 846 12.47 -24.31 45.19
C ASP A 846 11.92 -22.95 45.67
N LEU A 847 10.66 -22.61 45.39
CA LEU A 847 10.06 -21.31 45.73
C LEU A 847 9.41 -21.29 47.12
N SER A 848 9.69 -20.23 47.88
CA SER A 848 9.06 -19.99 49.18
C SER A 848 7.61 -19.51 49.05
N SER A 849 6.80 -19.76 50.08
CA SER A 849 5.39 -19.35 50.13
C SER A 849 5.20 -17.83 50.03
N SER A 850 6.17 -17.02 50.49
CA SER A 850 6.10 -15.55 50.38
C SER A 850 6.43 -15.06 48.97
N GLU A 851 7.29 -15.76 48.23
CA GLU A 851 7.56 -15.44 46.83
C GLU A 851 6.29 -15.69 45.99
N LEU A 852 5.59 -16.81 46.22
CA LEU A 852 4.29 -17.12 45.59
C LEU A 852 3.21 -16.05 45.86
N GLU A 853 3.14 -15.49 47.07
CA GLU A 853 2.19 -14.44 47.44
C GLU A 853 2.55 -13.07 46.83
N MET A 854 3.83 -12.73 46.74
CA MET A 854 4.30 -11.51 46.07
C MET A 854 3.97 -11.55 44.57
N ILE A 855 4.12 -12.72 43.96
CA ILE A 855 3.81 -13.04 42.56
C ILE A 855 2.32 -12.91 42.25
N GLU A 856 1.42 -13.40 43.11
CA GLU A 856 -0.03 -13.26 42.88
C GLU A 856 -0.50 -11.80 42.88
N ASN A 857 0.23 -10.93 43.58
CA ASN A 857 0.01 -9.49 43.57
C ASN A 857 0.65 -8.82 42.34
N GLU A 858 1.85 -9.26 41.94
CA GLU A 858 2.57 -8.80 40.75
C GLU A 858 2.04 -9.38 39.43
N VAL A 859 1.10 -10.33 39.42
CA VAL A 859 0.35 -10.79 38.22
C VAL A 859 -0.97 -10.03 38.07
N LYS A 860 -1.55 -9.51 39.16
CA LYS A 860 -2.75 -8.67 39.11
C LYS A 860 -2.49 -7.25 38.59
N GLU A 861 -1.30 -6.70 38.85
CA GLU A 861 -0.88 -5.38 38.32
C GLU A 861 -0.47 -5.36 36.82
N PRO A 862 0.19 -6.38 36.23
CA PRO A 862 0.52 -6.42 34.82
C PRO A 862 -0.65 -6.91 33.97
N VAL A 863 -1.67 -7.58 34.51
CA VAL A 863 -2.91 -7.83 33.77
C VAL A 863 -3.67 -6.51 33.57
N THR A 864 -3.67 -5.63 34.57
CA THR A 864 -4.25 -4.27 34.43
C THR A 864 -3.35 -3.33 33.63
N GLN A 865 -2.02 -3.46 33.69
CA GLN A 865 -1.11 -2.72 32.80
C GLN A 865 -1.02 -3.32 31.39
N MET A 866 -1.30 -4.61 31.15
CA MET A 866 -1.43 -5.22 29.81
C MET A 866 -2.80 -4.94 29.21
N GLU A 867 -3.86 -4.80 30.00
CA GLU A 867 -5.11 -4.20 29.52
C GLU A 867 -4.91 -2.72 29.22
N ALA A 868 -4.09 -2.01 30.01
CA ALA A 868 -3.68 -0.64 29.73
C ALA A 868 -2.73 -0.54 28.52
N LEU A 869 -1.81 -1.49 28.31
CA LEU A 869 -0.88 -1.57 27.17
C LEU A 869 -1.58 -2.12 25.93
N ASN A 870 -2.60 -2.97 26.04
CA ASN A 870 -3.50 -3.22 24.93
C ASN A 870 -4.28 -1.94 24.64
N SER A 871 -4.74 -1.20 25.65
CA SER A 871 -5.33 0.12 25.45
C SER A 871 -4.35 1.25 25.13
N ASN A 872 -3.03 1.04 25.11
CA ASN A 872 -1.99 2.05 24.82
C ASN A 872 -1.03 1.62 23.68
N ALA A 873 -1.11 0.37 23.23
CA ALA A 873 -0.55 -0.19 21.99
C ALA A 873 -1.65 -0.38 20.92
N PHE A 874 -2.86 0.10 21.20
CA PHE A 874 -3.83 0.45 20.16
C PHE A 874 -3.65 1.88 19.76
#